data_AF-A0A147KDG6-F1
#
_entry.id   AF-A0A147KDG6-F1
#
_cell.length_a   1.000
_cell.length_b   1.000
_cell.length_c   1.000
_cell.angle_alpha   90.00
_cell.angle_beta   90.00
_cell.angle_gamma   90.00
#
_symmetry.space_group_name_H-M   'P 1'
#
loop_
_entity.id
_entity.type
_entity.pdbx_description
1 polymer ?
#
loop_
_entity_poly.entity_id
_entity_poly.type
_entity_poly.pdbx_seq_one_letter_code
_entity_poly.pdbx_strand_id
1 'polypeptide(L)'
;MDTFPHPTAAEYQWQEQRAAQRFAETEQARSRIRRLQERTGVAVHDTFDQVRARAERLLALRRTPVTTAAAVSDPVQQHRIYQRVIGAASQSQSVGFLYRGARVAAAVARLVLVHHGRELPCGTGFLVSPELLLTNHHVLGDPETAEQVVAEFGAEVDGELRPRVPVRYPLDPGTFFVADRELDFALVHVHPDREGRPPGAVFGWNPLLRTQGKIVTGEPVNVIGHPRGRLKEIAIRDSHVLQQTEDFLQYSADTEPGSSGSPVCNDQWEVVALHHSAVPRRDAHGRRLRTDGTPLRPGDPDSVAAWIGNEGTRVSSILDFLARADLPRAQRDLLTGLGPGAGLDGRPPGRTGEPFWERESLPRPGRSGLRGNGGPDDVHLVFLHGRGTEGQNPARLRAAWTAALNSGLLAAGRPTVSAASVWFPYYGDLLAELTASTATTRSVEPAEALAPPLEESRTLYETLLEQAALRAGMPRELLGRGGDQEGGSFLGLLSPLVSRLQRELSWIAARSGLDEALIALLFRDLSAYLSEPDVRSAVLDRVAADFPQHGQVVVVAHSLGTIVAVDLLSRARPDVAVPLLVTVGSPLGLDAVHDRVLLQPPRRPDRVAAWLNAWSPADAATIGCPLGPVWGPGLTEVVTANSPKRPHDAEEYLRQPQVASPVAEVLYPDGVPAPPGLAA
;
A
#
# COMPACT_ATOMS: atom_id res chain seq x y z
N MET A 1 -49.29 -24.74 -11.48
CA MET A 1 -48.79 -24.22 -10.18
C MET A 1 -47.41 -23.72 -10.48
N ASP A 2 -47.33 -22.47 -10.91
CA ASP A 2 -46.25 -22.12 -11.82
C ASP A 2 -45.13 -21.54 -10.97
N THR A 3 -44.13 -22.38 -10.74
CA THR A 3 -43.00 -22.09 -9.87
C THR A 3 -42.23 -20.91 -10.44
N PHE A 4 -42.18 -19.82 -9.69
CA PHE A 4 -41.27 -18.72 -9.99
C PHE A 4 -39.85 -19.28 -10.23
N PRO A 5 -39.12 -18.77 -11.23
CA PRO A 5 -37.67 -18.90 -11.27
C PRO A 5 -37.07 -17.99 -10.19
N HIS A 6 -37.20 -18.42 -8.93
CA HIS A 6 -36.24 -18.03 -7.92
C HIS A 6 -34.84 -18.48 -8.38
N PRO A 7 -33.76 -17.82 -7.93
CA PRO A 7 -32.49 -18.50 -7.70
C PRO A 7 -32.75 -19.92 -7.22
N THR A 8 -32.28 -20.94 -7.95
CA THR A 8 -32.71 -22.31 -7.64
C THR A 8 -32.37 -22.58 -6.18
N ALA A 9 -33.35 -23.05 -5.39
CA ALA A 9 -33.13 -23.15 -3.94
C ALA A 9 -31.96 -24.08 -3.61
N ALA A 10 -31.66 -25.02 -4.50
CA ALA A 10 -30.47 -25.86 -4.50
C ALA A 10 -29.15 -25.05 -4.63
N GLU A 11 -29.08 -24.01 -5.47
CA GLU A 11 -27.88 -23.19 -5.65
C GLU A 11 -27.59 -22.33 -4.40
N TYR A 12 -28.59 -21.63 -3.87
CA TYR A 12 -28.44 -20.90 -2.60
C TYR A 12 -28.04 -21.85 -1.46
N GLN A 13 -28.66 -23.03 -1.38
CA GLN A 13 -28.30 -24.05 -0.39
C GLN A 13 -26.89 -24.64 -0.64
N TRP A 14 -26.41 -24.69 -1.88
CA TRP A 14 -25.07 -25.14 -2.23
C TRP A 14 -24.03 -24.11 -1.77
N GLN A 15 -24.24 -22.83 -2.06
CA GLN A 15 -23.39 -21.74 -1.57
C GLN A 15 -23.37 -21.68 -0.03
N GLU A 16 -24.53 -21.78 0.64
CA GLU A 16 -24.62 -21.81 2.11
C GLU A 16 -23.86 -23.01 2.72
N GLN A 17 -23.88 -24.18 2.04
CA GLN A 17 -23.13 -25.37 2.46
C GLN A 17 -21.62 -25.23 2.22
N ARG A 18 -21.20 -24.69 1.08
CA ARG A 18 -19.77 -24.48 0.75
C ARG A 18 -19.14 -23.42 1.66
N ALA A 19 -19.86 -22.33 1.93
CA ALA A 19 -19.44 -21.32 2.91
C ALA A 19 -19.37 -21.91 4.33
N ALA A 20 -20.38 -22.68 4.77
CA ALA A 20 -20.33 -23.36 6.07
C ALA A 20 -19.18 -24.38 6.19
N GLN A 21 -18.81 -25.06 5.10
CA GLN A 21 -17.64 -25.94 5.04
C GLN A 21 -16.35 -25.14 5.23
N ARG A 22 -16.09 -24.13 4.38
CA ARG A 22 -14.89 -23.28 4.46
C ARG A 22 -14.76 -22.57 5.80
N PHE A 23 -15.89 -22.18 6.40
CA PHE A 23 -15.93 -21.62 7.75
C PHE A 23 -15.57 -22.67 8.81
N ALA A 24 -16.04 -23.91 8.73
CA ALA A 24 -15.66 -24.97 9.66
C ALA A 24 -14.15 -25.29 9.57
N GLU A 25 -13.61 -25.42 8.36
CA GLU A 25 -12.18 -25.70 8.10
C GLU A 25 -11.24 -24.64 8.71
N THR A 26 -11.69 -23.39 8.79
CA THR A 26 -10.92 -22.25 9.33
C THR A 26 -11.13 -22.00 10.83
N GLU A 27 -11.91 -22.82 11.56
CA GLU A 27 -12.19 -22.58 12.98
C GLU A 27 -10.93 -22.66 13.86
N GLN A 28 -9.96 -23.54 13.57
CA GLN A 28 -8.72 -23.58 14.35
C GLN A 28 -7.90 -22.27 14.21
N ALA A 29 -7.94 -21.64 13.03
CA ALA A 29 -7.30 -20.36 12.79
C ALA A 29 -8.04 -19.22 13.52
N ARG A 30 -9.36 -19.10 13.35
CA ARG A 30 -10.18 -18.11 14.09
C ARG A 30 -10.06 -18.25 15.61
N SER A 31 -10.11 -19.47 16.14
CA SER A 31 -9.91 -19.73 17.57
C SER A 31 -8.45 -19.58 18.03
N ARG A 32 -7.47 -19.43 17.13
CA ARG A 32 -6.11 -18.95 17.48
C ARG A 32 -6.08 -17.42 17.51
N ILE A 33 -6.63 -16.76 16.49
CA ILE A 33 -6.75 -15.29 16.38
C ILE A 33 -7.52 -14.71 17.58
N ARG A 34 -8.68 -15.26 17.93
CA ARG A 34 -9.49 -14.82 19.08
C ARG A 34 -8.69 -14.88 20.39
N ARG A 35 -7.95 -15.96 20.62
CA ARG A 35 -7.07 -16.12 21.80
C ARG A 35 -5.81 -15.24 21.76
N LEU A 36 -5.42 -14.71 20.60
CA LEU A 36 -4.37 -13.68 20.50
C LEU A 36 -4.94 -12.29 20.79
N GLN A 37 -6.12 -11.97 20.27
CA GLN A 37 -6.86 -10.74 20.59
C GLN A 37 -7.12 -10.62 22.10
N GLU A 38 -7.69 -11.67 22.71
CA GLU A 38 -7.94 -11.78 24.16
C GLU A 38 -6.67 -11.61 25.02
N ARG A 39 -5.52 -12.15 24.56
CA ARG A 39 -4.26 -12.12 25.32
C ARG A 39 -3.45 -10.84 25.17
N THR A 40 -3.57 -10.15 24.03
CA THR A 40 -2.77 -8.95 23.71
C THR A 40 -3.52 -7.65 23.90
N GLY A 41 -4.86 -7.69 23.90
CA GLY A 41 -5.69 -6.49 23.85
C GLY A 41 -5.65 -5.77 22.49
N VAL A 42 -5.09 -6.38 21.45
CA VAL A 42 -5.02 -5.82 20.08
C VAL A 42 -6.08 -6.50 19.21
N ALA A 43 -6.87 -5.73 18.46
CA ALA A 43 -7.91 -6.29 17.57
C ALA A 43 -7.31 -6.94 16.30
N VAL A 44 -6.30 -6.31 15.69
CA VAL A 44 -5.71 -6.72 14.41
C VAL A 44 -4.66 -7.82 14.62
N HIS A 45 -4.87 -8.98 13.98
CA HIS A 45 -3.95 -10.13 13.99
C HIS A 45 -4.04 -10.89 12.65
N ASP A 46 -3.10 -10.64 11.74
CA ASP A 46 -2.98 -11.31 10.44
C ASP A 46 -1.50 -11.66 10.15
N THR A 47 -1.18 -12.16 8.96
CA THR A 47 0.22 -12.40 8.57
C THR A 47 0.99 -11.08 8.46
N PHE A 48 2.31 -11.12 8.71
CA PHE A 48 3.16 -9.93 8.65
C PHE A 48 3.09 -9.23 7.29
N ASP A 49 3.04 -9.98 6.18
CA ASP A 49 2.91 -9.41 4.84
C ASP A 49 1.55 -8.73 4.60
N GLN A 50 0.44 -9.27 5.12
CA GLN A 50 -0.87 -8.62 5.00
C GLN A 50 -0.94 -7.36 5.87
N VAL A 51 -0.40 -7.39 7.10
CA VAL A 51 -0.29 -6.21 7.98
C VAL A 51 0.61 -5.13 7.37
N ARG A 52 1.76 -5.51 6.80
CA ARG A 52 2.68 -4.59 6.11
C ARG A 52 2.02 -3.97 4.87
N ALA A 53 1.46 -4.78 3.98
CA ALA A 53 0.74 -4.30 2.79
C ALA A 53 -0.44 -3.38 3.14
N ARG A 54 -1.10 -3.63 4.29
CA ARG A 54 -2.15 -2.76 4.82
C ARG A 54 -1.64 -1.43 5.34
N ALA A 55 -0.51 -1.42 6.07
CA ALA A 55 0.14 -0.20 6.52
C ALA A 55 0.62 0.66 5.33
N GLU A 56 1.32 0.04 4.36
CA GLU A 56 1.74 0.66 3.10
C GLU A 56 0.55 1.30 2.36
N ARG A 57 -0.57 0.57 2.24
CA ARG A 57 -1.80 1.07 1.62
C ARG A 57 -2.41 2.26 2.36
N LEU A 58 -2.52 2.18 3.69
CA LEU A 58 -3.07 3.26 4.51
C LEU A 58 -2.21 4.53 4.43
N LEU A 59 -0.88 4.38 4.33
CA LEU A 59 0.04 5.49 4.09
C LEU A 59 -0.14 6.11 2.69
N ALA A 60 -0.30 5.27 1.65
CA ALA A 60 -0.57 5.75 0.29
C ALA A 60 -1.88 6.54 0.20
N LEU A 61 -2.97 6.04 0.81
CA LEU A 61 -4.29 6.71 0.82
C LEU A 61 -4.26 8.03 1.61
N ARG A 62 -3.54 8.09 2.73
CA ARG A 62 -3.34 9.32 3.53
C ARG A 62 -2.53 10.41 2.82
N ARG A 63 -1.81 10.10 1.73
CA ARG A 63 -1.09 11.08 0.89
C ARG A 63 -2.00 11.75 -0.17
N THR A 64 -3.30 11.84 0.14
CA THR A 64 -4.32 12.60 -0.62
C THR A 64 -4.84 13.72 0.30
N PRO A 65 -4.87 15.00 -0.12
CA PRO A 65 -5.04 16.11 0.81
C PRO A 65 -6.47 16.22 1.35
N VAL A 66 -6.68 15.69 2.57
CA VAL A 66 -7.70 16.14 3.51
C VAL A 66 -6.98 16.78 4.68
N THR A 67 -7.23 18.07 4.91
CA THR A 67 -6.55 18.85 5.96
C THR A 67 -6.96 18.44 7.37
N THR A 68 -6.00 18.61 8.28
CA THR A 68 -6.17 18.74 9.75
C THR A 68 -6.93 17.62 10.50
N ALA A 69 -6.15 16.72 11.11
CA ALA A 69 -6.34 16.31 12.50
C ALA A 69 -4.98 15.91 13.10
N ALA A 70 -4.39 16.75 13.96
CA ALA A 70 -3.08 16.52 14.57
C ALA A 70 -3.14 16.70 16.09
N ALA A 71 -3.25 15.57 16.81
CA ALA A 71 -3.18 15.42 18.26
C ALA A 71 -3.13 13.89 18.53
N VAL A 72 -2.36 13.30 19.43
CA VAL A 72 -1.30 13.75 20.38
C VAL A 72 -0.17 12.66 20.28
N SER A 73 1.02 12.64 20.90
CA SER A 73 1.61 13.34 22.05
C SER A 73 3.14 13.54 21.89
N ASP A 74 3.74 14.04 22.97
CA ASP A 74 5.14 13.99 23.38
C ASP A 74 5.13 13.63 24.90
N PRO A 75 5.98 12.74 25.46
CA PRO A 75 5.80 12.21 26.82
C PRO A 75 5.92 13.20 27.99
N VAL A 76 6.30 14.46 27.78
CA VAL A 76 6.64 15.40 28.86
C VAL A 76 5.42 16.03 29.56
N GLN A 77 4.23 16.05 28.94
CA GLN A 77 3.03 16.67 29.54
C GLN A 77 2.15 15.69 30.35
N GLN A 78 2.69 15.17 31.45
CA GLN A 78 1.84 14.71 32.55
C GLN A 78 1.21 15.92 33.28
N HIS A 79 0.00 16.33 32.91
CA HIS A 79 -1.12 16.64 33.83
C HIS A 79 -2.39 17.15 33.10
N ARG A 80 -3.50 16.41 33.28
CA ARG A 80 -4.91 16.85 33.13
C ARG A 80 -5.39 17.47 31.80
N ILE A 81 -5.79 16.61 30.85
CA ILE A 81 -7.16 16.68 30.28
C ILE A 81 -7.78 15.28 30.37
N TYR A 82 -9.03 15.18 30.82
CA TYR A 82 -9.74 13.90 30.92
C TYR A 82 -10.40 13.53 29.59
N GLN A 83 -9.81 12.60 28.84
CA GLN A 83 -10.53 11.79 27.87
C GLN A 83 -10.19 10.31 28.09
N ARG A 84 -11.22 9.49 28.28
CA ARG A 84 -11.10 8.03 28.41
C ARG A 84 -11.39 7.42 27.04
N VAL A 85 -10.38 6.85 26.38
CA VAL A 85 -10.63 5.81 25.38
C VAL A 85 -11.12 4.59 26.14
N ILE A 86 -12.31 4.09 25.80
CA ILE A 86 -12.93 2.92 26.42
C ILE A 86 -12.90 1.79 25.40
N GLY A 87 -12.04 0.80 25.62
CA GLY A 87 -11.86 -0.35 24.74
C GLY A 87 -10.52 -0.37 23.98
N ALA A 88 -10.28 -1.48 23.29
CA ALA A 88 -9.01 -1.80 22.61
C ALA A 88 -8.71 -0.98 21.34
N ALA A 89 -9.70 -0.32 20.77
CA ALA A 89 -9.57 0.49 19.55
C ALA A 89 -10.50 1.71 19.63
N SER A 90 -10.07 2.83 19.02
CA SER A 90 -10.92 4.03 18.91
C SER A 90 -11.91 3.87 17.76
N GLN A 91 -13.21 3.93 18.07
CA GLN A 91 -14.32 3.90 17.10
C GLN A 91 -14.55 5.27 16.41
N SER A 92 -13.57 6.18 16.45
CA SER A 92 -13.71 7.55 15.95
C SER A 92 -13.28 7.69 14.49
N GLN A 93 -14.25 7.85 13.59
CA GLN A 93 -14.04 8.19 12.19
C GLN A 93 -14.14 9.71 11.93
N SER A 94 -13.46 10.19 10.88
CA SER A 94 -13.69 11.54 10.34
C SER A 94 -15.09 11.64 9.73
N VAL A 95 -15.77 12.78 9.83
CA VAL A 95 -17.06 13.03 9.15
C VAL A 95 -16.99 12.79 7.63
N GLY A 96 -15.80 12.93 7.03
CA GLY A 96 -15.53 12.56 5.64
C GLY A 96 -15.84 11.10 5.28
N PHE A 97 -15.90 10.20 6.27
CA PHE A 97 -16.36 8.82 6.13
C PHE A 97 -17.79 8.76 5.59
N LEU A 98 -18.72 9.57 6.12
CA LEU A 98 -20.13 9.57 5.70
C LEU A 98 -20.30 10.03 4.25
N TYR A 99 -19.59 11.09 3.85
CA TYR A 99 -19.62 11.59 2.47
C TYR A 99 -19.01 10.61 1.45
N ARG A 100 -17.98 9.83 1.84
CA ARG A 100 -17.44 8.75 1.00
C ARG A 100 -18.42 7.56 0.94
N GLY A 101 -19.01 7.16 2.06
CA GLY A 101 -20.01 6.09 2.11
C GLY A 101 -21.25 6.39 1.27
N ALA A 102 -21.75 7.63 1.30
CA ALA A 102 -22.86 8.07 0.46
C ALA A 102 -22.56 7.95 -1.04
N ARG A 103 -21.30 8.22 -1.47
CA ARG A 103 -20.88 8.03 -2.86
C ARG A 103 -20.82 6.56 -3.27
N VAL A 104 -20.33 5.67 -2.40
CA VAL A 104 -20.33 4.22 -2.67
C VAL A 104 -21.75 3.67 -2.69
N ALA A 105 -22.59 4.11 -1.76
CA ALA A 105 -23.99 3.71 -1.66
C ALA A 105 -24.83 4.16 -2.85
N ALA A 106 -24.53 5.32 -3.48
CA ALA A 106 -25.23 5.77 -4.69
C ALA A 106 -25.13 4.73 -5.83
N ALA A 107 -23.96 4.13 -6.01
CA ALA A 107 -23.67 3.10 -6.99
C ALA A 107 -24.17 1.68 -6.63
N VAL A 108 -24.85 1.51 -5.49
CA VAL A 108 -25.52 0.25 -5.09
C VAL A 108 -26.99 0.29 -5.51
N ALA A 109 -27.45 -0.80 -6.13
CA ALA A 109 -28.81 -1.01 -6.60
C ALA A 109 -29.45 -2.24 -5.95
N ARG A 110 -30.79 -2.19 -5.84
CA ARG A 110 -31.61 -3.39 -5.60
C ARG A 110 -31.80 -4.11 -6.93
N LEU A 111 -31.56 -5.41 -6.97
CA LEU A 111 -31.87 -6.23 -8.14
C LEU A 111 -33.28 -6.80 -7.99
N VAL A 112 -34.10 -6.61 -9.02
CA VAL A 112 -35.51 -7.00 -9.06
C VAL A 112 -35.77 -7.85 -10.29
N LEU A 113 -36.13 -9.12 -10.08
CA LEU A 113 -36.60 -10.02 -11.12
C LEU A 113 -38.03 -9.64 -11.52
N VAL A 114 -38.25 -9.39 -12.82
CA VAL A 114 -39.51 -9.00 -13.42
C VAL A 114 -40.05 -10.16 -14.26
N HIS A 115 -40.76 -11.08 -13.63
CA HIS A 115 -41.22 -12.32 -14.25
C HIS A 115 -42.76 -12.36 -14.33
N HIS A 116 -43.29 -12.50 -15.55
CA HIS A 116 -44.74 -12.48 -15.86
C HIS A 116 -45.51 -11.32 -15.18
N GLY A 117 -44.94 -10.11 -15.18
CA GLY A 117 -45.57 -8.91 -14.60
C GLY A 117 -45.58 -8.87 -13.07
N ARG A 118 -44.89 -9.80 -12.40
CA ARG A 118 -44.61 -9.74 -10.97
C ARG A 118 -43.15 -9.32 -10.75
N GLU A 119 -42.95 -8.43 -9.79
CA GLU A 119 -41.64 -7.90 -9.44
C GLU A 119 -41.20 -8.48 -8.09
N LEU A 120 -40.07 -9.18 -8.06
CA LEU A 120 -39.49 -9.77 -6.85
C LEU A 120 -38.05 -9.28 -6.67
N PRO A 121 -37.72 -8.57 -5.58
CA PRO A 121 -36.33 -8.34 -5.21
C PRO A 121 -35.58 -9.67 -5.06
N CYS A 122 -34.53 -9.88 -5.86
CA CYS A 122 -33.74 -11.10 -5.89
C CYS A 122 -32.35 -10.95 -5.23
N GLY A 123 -31.84 -9.72 -5.09
CA GLY A 123 -30.58 -9.46 -4.41
C GLY A 123 -30.15 -8.00 -4.45
N THR A 124 -28.86 -7.79 -4.21
CA THR A 124 -28.15 -6.52 -4.31
C THR A 124 -27.12 -6.59 -5.45
N GLY A 125 -26.82 -5.46 -6.09
CA GLY A 125 -25.72 -5.35 -7.04
C GLY A 125 -25.13 -3.94 -7.02
N PHE A 126 -23.93 -3.76 -7.58
CA PHE A 126 -23.29 -2.45 -7.61
C PHE A 126 -22.44 -2.21 -8.86
N LEU A 127 -22.39 -0.96 -9.31
CA LEU A 127 -21.57 -0.57 -10.47
C LEU A 127 -20.09 -0.60 -10.11
N VAL A 128 -19.30 -1.20 -11.01
CA VAL A 128 -17.84 -1.38 -10.89
C VAL A 128 -17.06 -0.73 -12.03
N SER A 129 -17.75 -0.41 -13.12
CA SER A 129 -17.34 0.55 -14.16
C SER A 129 -18.51 1.52 -14.43
N PRO A 130 -18.42 2.45 -15.40
CA PRO A 130 -19.58 3.24 -15.83
C PRO A 130 -20.80 2.39 -16.25
N GLU A 131 -20.56 1.16 -16.75
CA GLU A 131 -21.53 0.33 -17.48
C GLU A 131 -21.67 -1.10 -16.95
N LEU A 132 -20.73 -1.60 -16.15
CA LEU A 132 -20.74 -2.96 -15.63
C LEU A 132 -21.17 -3.00 -14.16
N LEU A 133 -22.09 -3.92 -13.85
CA LEU A 133 -22.60 -4.20 -12.51
C LEU A 133 -22.13 -5.58 -12.03
N LEU A 134 -21.69 -5.66 -10.77
CA LEU A 134 -21.28 -6.87 -10.09
C LEU A 134 -22.34 -7.31 -9.07
N THR A 135 -22.64 -8.61 -9.03
CA THR A 135 -23.47 -9.31 -8.04
C THR A 135 -23.03 -10.78 -7.92
N ASN A 136 -23.79 -11.66 -7.27
CA ASN A 136 -23.47 -13.09 -7.16
C ASN A 136 -23.95 -13.91 -8.36
N HIS A 137 -23.28 -15.04 -8.64
CA HIS A 137 -23.76 -16.06 -9.58
C HIS A 137 -25.08 -16.67 -9.09
N HIS A 138 -25.24 -16.90 -7.79
CA HIS A 138 -26.54 -17.36 -7.27
C HIS A 138 -27.65 -16.29 -7.35
N VAL A 139 -27.36 -15.04 -7.71
CA VAL A 139 -28.38 -14.01 -8.00
C VAL A 139 -28.63 -13.91 -9.51
N LEU A 140 -27.59 -13.98 -10.34
CA LEU A 140 -27.65 -14.03 -11.81
C LEU A 140 -26.81 -15.23 -12.31
N GLY A 141 -27.42 -16.39 -12.45
CA GLY A 141 -26.71 -17.62 -12.85
C GLY A 141 -26.41 -17.70 -14.36
N ASP A 142 -27.24 -17.06 -15.17
CA ASP A 142 -27.24 -17.16 -16.63
C ASP A 142 -27.79 -15.88 -17.30
N PRO A 143 -27.52 -15.68 -18.61
CA PRO A 143 -28.06 -14.57 -19.38
C PRO A 143 -29.59 -14.49 -19.38
N GLU A 144 -30.31 -15.61 -19.49
CA GLU A 144 -31.78 -15.64 -19.58
C GLU A 144 -32.45 -15.08 -18.31
N THR A 145 -31.84 -15.35 -17.14
CA THR A 145 -32.21 -14.78 -15.85
C THR A 145 -31.84 -13.30 -15.77
N ALA A 146 -30.68 -12.91 -16.30
CA ALA A 146 -30.22 -11.52 -16.27
C ALA A 146 -31.07 -10.58 -17.16
N GLU A 147 -31.53 -11.02 -18.33
CA GLU A 147 -32.48 -10.26 -19.18
C GLU A 147 -33.80 -9.93 -18.44
N GLN A 148 -34.20 -10.77 -17.49
CA GLN A 148 -35.41 -10.60 -16.68
C GLN A 148 -35.19 -9.75 -15.42
N VAL A 149 -33.97 -9.30 -15.13
CA VAL A 149 -33.64 -8.51 -13.93
C VAL A 149 -33.43 -7.04 -14.25
N VAL A 150 -33.94 -6.19 -13.37
CA VAL A 150 -33.80 -4.73 -13.41
C VAL A 150 -33.04 -4.25 -12.18
N ALA A 151 -32.04 -3.39 -12.39
CA ALA A 151 -31.30 -2.71 -11.35
C ALA A 151 -32.02 -1.41 -10.94
N GLU A 152 -32.33 -1.27 -9.66
CA GLU A 152 -32.99 -0.09 -9.08
C GLU A 152 -32.02 0.73 -8.22
N PHE A 153 -31.51 1.82 -8.79
CA PHE A 153 -30.65 2.77 -8.08
C PHE A 153 -31.50 3.76 -7.28
N GLY A 154 -30.97 4.23 -6.15
CA GLY A 154 -31.69 5.17 -5.28
C GLY A 154 -32.90 4.58 -4.54
N ALA A 155 -33.02 3.25 -4.43
CA ALA A 155 -34.06 2.57 -3.64
C ALA A 155 -33.79 2.69 -2.12
N GLU A 156 -33.83 3.92 -1.60
CA GLU A 156 -33.37 4.31 -0.25
C GLU A 156 -34.30 5.35 0.39
N VAL A 157 -34.01 5.77 1.63
CA VAL A 157 -34.63 6.96 2.24
C VAL A 157 -33.71 8.18 2.13
N ASP A 158 -34.29 9.37 2.03
CA ASP A 158 -33.54 10.63 2.07
C ASP A 158 -33.23 11.11 3.49
N GLY A 159 -32.56 12.28 3.60
CA GLY A 159 -32.19 12.89 4.89
C GLY A 159 -33.38 13.28 5.78
N GLU A 160 -34.57 13.37 5.20
CA GLU A 160 -35.83 13.63 5.91
C GLU A 160 -36.63 12.32 6.14
N LEU A 161 -35.98 11.16 5.98
CA LEU A 161 -36.51 9.80 6.16
C LEU A 161 -37.66 9.43 5.19
N ARG A 162 -37.77 10.12 4.04
CA ARG A 162 -38.80 9.83 3.03
C ARG A 162 -38.25 8.82 2.00
N PRO A 163 -39.02 7.79 1.59
CA PRO A 163 -38.63 6.91 0.50
C PRO A 163 -38.42 7.67 -0.80
N ARG A 164 -37.28 7.45 -1.46
CA ARG A 164 -36.99 8.00 -2.79
C ARG A 164 -37.59 7.12 -3.88
N VAL A 165 -37.94 7.70 -5.03
CA VAL A 165 -38.37 6.94 -6.21
C VAL A 165 -37.13 6.32 -6.85
N PRO A 166 -37.04 4.97 -7.00
CA PRO A 166 -35.87 4.36 -7.62
C PRO A 166 -35.78 4.66 -9.13
N VAL A 167 -34.56 4.77 -9.63
CA VAL A 167 -34.28 4.88 -11.08
C VAL A 167 -33.92 3.49 -11.58
N ARG A 168 -34.66 3.02 -12.59
CA ARG A 168 -34.64 1.63 -13.05
C ARG A 168 -33.87 1.47 -14.36
N TYR A 169 -32.92 0.55 -14.40
CA TYR A 169 -32.11 0.21 -15.56
C TYR A 169 -32.15 -1.31 -15.81
N PRO A 170 -32.54 -1.80 -17.01
CA PRO A 170 -32.44 -3.21 -17.34
C PRO A 170 -30.98 -3.63 -17.57
N LEU A 171 -30.69 -4.91 -17.37
CA LEU A 171 -29.38 -5.49 -17.65
C LEU A 171 -29.25 -5.91 -19.12
N ASP A 172 -28.01 -5.96 -19.63
CA ASP A 172 -27.67 -6.35 -21.00
C ASP A 172 -26.63 -7.48 -21.03
N PRO A 173 -27.04 -8.73 -20.74
CA PRO A 173 -26.12 -9.86 -20.80
C PRO A 173 -25.66 -10.20 -22.23
N GLY A 174 -26.36 -9.68 -23.27
CA GLY A 174 -25.98 -9.84 -24.67
C GLY A 174 -24.73 -9.03 -25.03
N THR A 175 -24.60 -7.81 -24.48
CA THR A 175 -23.37 -6.99 -24.60
C THR A 175 -22.23 -7.58 -23.75
N PHE A 176 -22.47 -7.85 -22.46
CA PHE A 176 -21.48 -8.50 -21.59
C PHE A 176 -22.15 -9.29 -20.46
N PHE A 177 -21.78 -10.57 -20.34
CA PHE A 177 -22.06 -11.40 -19.17
C PHE A 177 -20.89 -12.35 -18.91
N VAL A 178 -20.34 -12.32 -17.69
CA VAL A 178 -19.34 -13.28 -17.20
C VAL A 178 -19.67 -13.63 -15.75
N ALA A 179 -19.83 -14.92 -15.46
CA ALA A 179 -20.11 -15.40 -14.11
C ALA A 179 -19.25 -16.64 -13.79
N ASP A 180 -18.98 -16.86 -12.50
CA ASP A 180 -18.36 -18.07 -11.97
C ASP A 180 -19.09 -18.57 -10.72
N ARG A 181 -19.21 -19.90 -10.62
CA ARG A 181 -20.01 -20.58 -9.59
C ARG A 181 -19.25 -20.86 -8.29
N GLU A 182 -17.95 -21.19 -8.36
CA GLU A 182 -17.16 -21.49 -7.15
C GLU A 182 -16.77 -20.20 -6.42
N LEU A 183 -16.46 -19.13 -7.17
CA LEU A 183 -16.27 -17.76 -6.69
C LEU A 183 -17.59 -16.99 -6.50
N ASP A 184 -18.72 -17.56 -6.89
CA ASP A 184 -20.07 -17.02 -6.73
C ASP A 184 -20.23 -15.53 -7.11
N PHE A 185 -19.82 -15.18 -8.34
CA PHE A 185 -19.95 -13.82 -8.87
C PHE A 185 -20.55 -13.80 -10.27
N ALA A 186 -21.25 -12.73 -10.61
CA ALA A 186 -21.73 -12.42 -11.95
C ALA A 186 -21.48 -10.93 -12.25
N LEU A 187 -20.83 -10.66 -13.38
CA LEU A 187 -20.51 -9.35 -13.92
C LEU A 187 -21.24 -9.15 -15.24
N VAL A 188 -22.09 -8.13 -15.33
CA VAL A 188 -23.06 -7.94 -16.41
C VAL A 188 -23.10 -6.47 -16.85
N HIS A 189 -23.36 -6.21 -18.13
CA HIS A 189 -23.60 -4.85 -18.62
C HIS A 189 -24.97 -4.33 -18.17
N VAL A 190 -25.10 -3.02 -18.05
CA VAL A 190 -26.34 -2.33 -17.73
C VAL A 190 -26.63 -1.33 -18.84
N HIS A 191 -27.81 -1.44 -19.46
CA HIS A 191 -28.20 -0.54 -20.54
C HIS A 191 -28.09 0.94 -20.10
N PRO A 192 -27.78 1.86 -21.03
CA PRO A 192 -27.82 3.29 -20.75
C PRO A 192 -29.26 3.79 -20.53
N ASP A 193 -29.39 5.03 -20.05
CA ASP A 193 -30.68 5.71 -20.01
C ASP A 193 -31.19 6.13 -21.40
N ARG A 194 -32.38 6.76 -21.44
CA ARG A 194 -33.04 7.20 -22.68
C ARG A 194 -32.27 8.29 -23.43
N GLU A 195 -31.30 8.95 -22.80
CA GLU A 195 -30.41 9.93 -23.40
C GLU A 195 -29.05 9.31 -23.79
N GLY A 196 -28.91 7.98 -23.69
CA GLY A 196 -27.70 7.24 -24.05
C GLY A 196 -26.59 7.32 -23.00
N ARG A 197 -26.88 7.80 -21.77
CA ARG A 197 -25.86 7.93 -20.72
C ARG A 197 -25.78 6.63 -19.90
N PRO A 198 -24.59 6.10 -19.63
CA PRO A 198 -24.43 4.90 -18.82
C PRO A 198 -24.74 5.21 -17.34
N PRO A 199 -25.27 4.26 -16.55
CA PRO A 199 -25.76 4.55 -15.19
C PRO A 199 -24.65 5.05 -14.25
N GLY A 200 -23.41 4.64 -14.43
CA GLY A 200 -22.27 5.14 -13.64
C GLY A 200 -21.91 6.60 -13.91
N ALA A 201 -22.41 7.22 -14.99
CA ALA A 201 -22.35 8.68 -15.17
C ALA A 201 -23.35 9.44 -14.27
N VAL A 202 -24.38 8.75 -13.77
CA VAL A 202 -25.43 9.32 -12.90
C VAL A 202 -25.16 8.99 -11.42
N PHE A 203 -24.77 7.74 -11.11
CA PHE A 203 -24.60 7.25 -9.74
C PHE A 203 -23.13 7.11 -9.29
N GLY A 204 -22.18 7.25 -10.22
CA GLY A 204 -20.80 6.81 -10.01
C GLY A 204 -20.67 5.29 -10.05
N TRP A 205 -19.47 4.80 -9.75
CA TRP A 205 -19.15 3.38 -9.62
C TRP A 205 -18.08 3.17 -8.55
N ASN A 206 -17.90 1.92 -8.14
CA ASN A 206 -16.99 1.48 -7.08
C ASN A 206 -15.80 0.74 -7.70
N PRO A 207 -14.63 1.39 -7.92
CA PRO A 207 -13.52 0.78 -8.64
C PRO A 207 -12.98 -0.45 -7.91
N LEU A 208 -12.81 -1.54 -8.65
CA LEU A 208 -12.25 -2.79 -8.11
C LEU A 208 -10.71 -2.74 -8.15
N LEU A 209 -10.09 -3.19 -7.07
CA LEU A 209 -8.65 -3.09 -6.85
C LEU A 209 -8.07 -4.50 -6.60
N ARG A 210 -7.18 -4.96 -7.50
CA ARG A 210 -6.57 -6.30 -7.49
C ARG A 210 -5.47 -6.47 -6.43
N THR A 211 -4.80 -5.37 -6.10
CA THR A 211 -3.76 -5.26 -5.07
C THR A 211 -4.20 -5.84 -3.71
N GLN A 212 -3.28 -6.53 -3.04
CA GLN A 212 -3.44 -7.02 -1.65
C GLN A 212 -3.43 -5.85 -0.62
N GLY A 213 -3.49 -6.18 0.68
CA GLY A 213 -3.41 -5.18 1.76
C GLY A 213 -4.63 -4.25 1.88
N LYS A 214 -5.78 -4.60 1.28
CA LYS A 214 -7.00 -3.77 1.35
C LYS A 214 -7.67 -3.82 2.73
N ILE A 215 -7.50 -4.92 3.46
CA ILE A 215 -8.01 -5.14 4.81
C ILE A 215 -7.18 -6.25 5.46
N VAL A 216 -7.25 -6.36 6.78
CA VAL A 216 -6.62 -7.44 7.57
C VAL A 216 -7.58 -7.96 8.63
N THR A 217 -7.33 -9.18 9.11
CA THR A 217 -8.10 -9.81 10.17
C THR A 217 -8.12 -8.94 11.43
N GLY A 218 -9.33 -8.66 11.94
CA GLY A 218 -9.59 -7.75 13.05
C GLY A 218 -9.94 -6.30 12.68
N GLU A 219 -9.80 -5.88 11.43
CA GLU A 219 -10.26 -4.56 10.99
C GLU A 219 -11.79 -4.51 10.75
N PRO A 220 -12.42 -3.32 10.87
CA PRO A 220 -13.84 -3.14 10.60
C PRO A 220 -14.19 -3.31 9.11
N VAL A 221 -15.40 -3.82 8.86
CA VAL A 221 -16.03 -3.88 7.52
C VAL A 221 -17.35 -3.13 7.51
N ASN A 222 -17.65 -2.55 6.36
CA ASN A 222 -18.86 -1.78 6.10
C ASN A 222 -19.61 -2.42 4.92
N VAL A 223 -20.88 -2.82 5.10
CA VAL A 223 -21.68 -3.49 4.06
C VAL A 223 -22.91 -2.66 3.72
N ILE A 224 -23.14 -2.38 2.43
CA ILE A 224 -24.30 -1.60 1.93
C ILE A 224 -25.16 -2.53 1.06
N GLY A 225 -26.47 -2.63 1.29
CA GLY A 225 -27.32 -3.46 0.45
C GLY A 225 -28.81 -3.42 0.77
N HIS A 226 -29.53 -4.41 0.25
CA HIS A 226 -31.00 -4.49 0.31
C HIS A 226 -31.50 -5.73 1.08
N PRO A 227 -31.33 -5.78 2.41
CA PRO A 227 -31.76 -6.91 3.24
C PRO A 227 -33.27 -7.18 3.10
N ARG A 228 -33.63 -8.41 2.77
CA ARG A 228 -34.98 -8.86 2.36
C ARG A 228 -35.62 -8.02 1.23
N GLY A 229 -34.80 -7.44 0.35
CA GLY A 229 -35.28 -6.58 -0.74
C GLY A 229 -35.84 -5.23 -0.29
N ARG A 230 -35.60 -4.83 0.97
CA ARG A 230 -36.06 -3.56 1.54
C ARG A 230 -35.33 -2.36 0.92
N LEU A 231 -35.63 -1.15 1.40
CA LEU A 231 -34.84 0.02 1.07
C LEU A 231 -33.39 -0.15 1.56
N LYS A 232 -32.47 0.60 0.95
CA LYS A 232 -31.03 0.47 1.16
C LYS A 232 -30.66 0.66 2.64
N GLU A 233 -29.98 -0.32 3.21
CA GLU A 233 -29.52 -0.34 4.59
C GLU A 233 -28.00 -0.56 4.65
N ILE A 234 -27.39 -0.27 5.80
CA ILE A 234 -25.94 -0.28 5.96
C ILE A 234 -25.50 -0.83 7.32
N ALA A 235 -24.63 -1.84 7.29
CA ALA A 235 -23.97 -2.39 8.49
C ALA A 235 -22.59 -1.74 8.63
N ILE A 236 -22.41 -0.97 9.72
CA ILE A 236 -21.16 -0.25 10.06
C ILE A 236 -20.80 -0.36 11.56
N ARG A 237 -21.49 -1.21 12.32
CA ARG A 237 -21.33 -1.38 13.77
C ARG A 237 -21.03 -2.83 14.07
N ASP A 238 -20.13 -3.05 15.02
CA ASP A 238 -19.70 -4.37 15.52
C ASP A 238 -19.28 -5.38 14.42
N SER A 239 -18.98 -4.87 13.22
CA SER A 239 -18.73 -5.61 11.98
C SER A 239 -17.24 -5.60 11.65
N HIS A 240 -16.57 -6.76 11.66
CA HIS A 240 -15.12 -6.88 11.52
C HIS A 240 -14.67 -8.19 10.87
N VAL A 241 -13.48 -8.20 10.25
CA VAL A 241 -12.90 -9.41 9.65
C VAL A 241 -12.53 -10.44 10.73
N LEU A 242 -13.02 -11.67 10.56
CA LEU A 242 -12.77 -12.83 11.42
C LEU A 242 -11.62 -13.70 10.89
N GLN A 243 -11.50 -13.83 9.57
CA GLN A 243 -10.46 -14.59 8.88
C GLN A 243 -10.39 -14.15 7.40
N GLN A 244 -9.19 -14.14 6.82
CA GLN A 244 -8.98 -14.11 5.37
C GLN A 244 -8.46 -15.46 4.87
N THR A 245 -8.95 -15.95 3.73
CA THR A 245 -8.41 -17.10 2.98
C THR A 245 -7.88 -16.65 1.61
N GLU A 246 -7.50 -17.59 0.74
CA GLU A 246 -7.05 -17.28 -0.62
C GLU A 246 -8.13 -16.56 -1.44
N ASP A 247 -9.35 -17.11 -1.47
CA ASP A 247 -10.46 -16.58 -2.27
C ASP A 247 -11.60 -15.94 -1.48
N PHE A 248 -11.68 -16.15 -0.17
CA PHE A 248 -12.83 -15.71 0.64
C PHE A 248 -12.41 -14.87 1.85
N LEU A 249 -13.27 -13.93 2.22
CA LEU A 249 -13.15 -13.10 3.42
C LEU A 249 -14.31 -13.44 4.35
N GLN A 250 -14.01 -13.82 5.59
CA GLN A 250 -14.99 -14.15 6.61
C GLN A 250 -15.04 -13.02 7.64
N TYR A 251 -16.25 -12.59 8.00
CA TYR A 251 -16.44 -11.39 8.83
C TYR A 251 -17.75 -11.45 9.63
N SER A 252 -17.77 -10.75 10.76
CA SER A 252 -18.99 -10.37 11.45
C SER A 252 -19.62 -9.15 10.75
N ALA A 253 -20.93 -9.18 10.59
CA ALA A 253 -21.79 -8.07 10.15
C ALA A 253 -23.25 -8.49 10.31
N ASP A 254 -24.14 -7.55 10.61
CA ASP A 254 -25.57 -7.78 10.53
C ASP A 254 -25.99 -7.85 9.05
N THR A 255 -26.41 -9.03 8.59
CA THR A 255 -26.93 -9.25 7.22
C THR A 255 -28.21 -10.07 7.27
N GLU A 256 -29.05 -9.95 6.23
CA GLU A 256 -30.26 -10.76 6.07
C GLU A 256 -30.36 -11.26 4.61
N PRO A 257 -31.08 -12.36 4.31
CA PRO A 257 -31.27 -12.83 2.94
C PRO A 257 -31.76 -11.70 2.01
N GLY A 258 -31.10 -11.51 0.86
CA GLY A 258 -31.26 -10.33 -0.01
C GLY A 258 -30.05 -9.37 0.02
N SER A 259 -29.21 -9.44 1.05
CA SER A 259 -27.87 -8.81 1.05
C SER A 259 -26.87 -9.50 0.10
N SER A 260 -27.21 -10.65 -0.51
CA SER A 260 -26.45 -11.27 -1.60
C SER A 260 -26.07 -10.24 -2.67
N GLY A 261 -24.78 -10.16 -3.01
CA GLY A 261 -24.21 -9.24 -3.99
C GLY A 261 -23.85 -7.85 -3.44
N SER A 262 -23.98 -7.63 -2.12
CA SER A 262 -23.57 -6.36 -1.48
C SER A 262 -22.04 -6.17 -1.53
N PRO A 263 -21.52 -4.96 -1.80
CA PRO A 263 -20.12 -4.64 -1.59
C PRO A 263 -19.78 -4.67 -0.10
N VAL A 264 -18.72 -5.40 0.25
CA VAL A 264 -18.04 -5.32 1.55
C VAL A 264 -16.88 -4.34 1.41
N CYS A 265 -16.85 -3.29 2.21
CA CYS A 265 -15.88 -2.20 2.12
C CYS A 265 -15.05 -2.03 3.40
N ASN A 266 -13.82 -1.53 3.26
CA ASN A 266 -13.04 -1.02 4.39
C ASN A 266 -13.43 0.44 4.75
N ASP A 267 -12.86 1.02 5.82
CA ASP A 267 -13.10 2.41 6.24
C ASP A 267 -12.66 3.50 5.24
N GLN A 268 -11.87 3.12 4.23
CA GLN A 268 -11.48 4.00 3.13
C GLN A 268 -12.50 3.95 1.99
N TRP A 269 -13.53 3.10 2.11
CA TRP A 269 -14.57 2.82 1.13
C TRP A 269 -14.06 2.12 -0.14
N GLU A 270 -13.02 1.29 0.02
CA GLU A 270 -12.53 0.39 -1.02
C GLU A 270 -13.23 -0.97 -0.92
N VAL A 271 -13.67 -1.55 -2.05
CA VAL A 271 -14.34 -2.87 -2.04
C VAL A 271 -13.31 -3.98 -1.82
N VAL A 272 -13.49 -4.70 -0.71
CA VAL A 272 -12.60 -5.80 -0.29
C VAL A 272 -13.15 -7.15 -0.74
N ALA A 273 -14.47 -7.35 -0.62
CA ALA A 273 -15.16 -8.58 -0.97
C ALA A 273 -16.58 -8.31 -1.48
N LEU A 274 -17.17 -9.33 -2.11
CA LEU A 274 -18.57 -9.42 -2.54
C LEU A 274 -19.31 -10.31 -1.51
N HIS A 275 -20.28 -9.79 -0.76
CA HIS A 275 -21.06 -10.61 0.17
C HIS A 275 -21.83 -11.69 -0.61
N HIS A 276 -21.74 -12.95 -0.18
CA HIS A 276 -22.39 -14.06 -0.89
C HIS A 276 -23.12 -15.05 0.02
N SER A 277 -22.71 -15.21 1.29
CA SER A 277 -23.45 -16.07 2.24
C SER A 277 -23.32 -15.59 3.68
N ALA A 278 -24.41 -15.67 4.43
CA ALA A 278 -24.36 -15.78 5.89
C ALA A 278 -24.03 -17.24 6.26
N VAL A 279 -23.34 -17.47 7.38
CA VAL A 279 -22.91 -18.81 7.81
C VAL A 279 -23.69 -19.25 9.05
N PRO A 280 -24.53 -20.31 8.97
CA PRO A 280 -25.31 -20.78 10.10
C PRO A 280 -24.52 -21.78 10.96
N ARG A 281 -24.74 -21.72 12.28
CA ARG A 281 -24.31 -22.75 13.23
C ARG A 281 -24.95 -24.08 12.85
N ARG A 282 -24.17 -25.15 12.75
CA ARG A 282 -24.62 -26.51 12.45
C ARG A 282 -24.20 -27.48 13.55
N ASP A 283 -24.92 -28.59 13.71
CA ASP A 283 -24.51 -29.69 14.58
C ASP A 283 -23.56 -30.68 13.88
N ALA A 284 -23.12 -31.71 14.61
CA ALA A 284 -22.27 -32.79 14.10
C ALA A 284 -22.91 -33.65 12.99
N HIS A 285 -24.22 -33.45 12.70
CA HIS A 285 -24.93 -34.06 11.58
C HIS A 285 -25.19 -33.05 10.45
N GLY A 286 -24.53 -31.89 10.49
CA GLY A 286 -24.65 -30.82 9.49
C GLY A 286 -25.95 -30.02 9.53
N ARG A 287 -26.85 -30.25 10.49
CA ARG A 287 -28.18 -29.61 10.54
C ARG A 287 -28.05 -28.18 11.07
N ARG A 288 -28.69 -27.20 10.40
CA ARG A 288 -28.79 -25.80 10.90
C ARG A 288 -29.39 -25.79 12.31
N LEU A 289 -28.86 -24.95 13.18
CA LEU A 289 -29.32 -24.79 14.57
C LEU A 289 -30.02 -23.46 14.79
N ARG A 290 -30.98 -23.47 15.71
CA ARG A 290 -31.65 -22.30 16.27
C ARG A 290 -30.73 -21.61 17.29
N THR A 291 -31.04 -20.39 17.70
CA THR A 291 -30.26 -19.63 18.71
C THR A 291 -30.12 -20.38 20.04
N ASP A 292 -31.17 -21.07 20.48
CA ASP A 292 -31.20 -21.95 21.66
C ASP A 292 -30.39 -23.27 21.52
N GLY A 293 -29.84 -23.56 20.33
CA GLY A 293 -29.04 -24.75 20.07
C GLY A 293 -29.83 -25.98 19.61
N THR A 294 -31.16 -25.90 19.52
CA THR A 294 -31.98 -26.98 18.93
C THR A 294 -31.96 -26.95 17.40
N PRO A 295 -32.15 -28.08 16.68
CA PRO A 295 -32.21 -28.07 15.21
C PRO A 295 -33.33 -27.20 14.65
N LEU A 296 -33.03 -26.47 13.57
CA LEU A 296 -34.01 -25.70 12.80
C LEU A 296 -35.05 -26.64 12.18
N ARG A 297 -36.32 -26.21 12.16
CA ARG A 297 -37.45 -26.98 11.63
C ARG A 297 -37.93 -26.38 10.31
N PRO A 298 -38.51 -27.18 9.39
CA PRO A 298 -39.18 -26.64 8.21
C PRO A 298 -40.28 -25.65 8.62
N GLY A 299 -40.20 -24.41 8.11
CA GLY A 299 -41.12 -23.33 8.47
C GLY A 299 -40.71 -22.47 9.68
N ASP A 300 -39.58 -22.75 10.36
CA ASP A 300 -38.99 -21.78 11.30
C ASP A 300 -38.62 -20.49 10.56
N PRO A 301 -38.91 -19.29 11.11
CA PRO A 301 -38.49 -18.03 10.50
C PRO A 301 -36.97 -17.86 10.65
N ASP A 302 -36.33 -17.31 9.62
CA ASP A 302 -34.86 -17.23 9.54
C ASP A 302 -34.20 -16.42 10.70
N SER A 303 -34.99 -15.58 11.38
CA SER A 303 -34.60 -14.84 12.59
C SER A 303 -34.40 -15.69 13.85
N VAL A 304 -34.82 -16.96 13.88
CA VAL A 304 -34.47 -17.88 14.98
C VAL A 304 -33.23 -18.74 14.69
N ALA A 305 -32.65 -18.65 13.49
CA ALA A 305 -31.41 -19.35 13.16
C ALA A 305 -30.21 -18.74 13.90
N ALA A 306 -29.30 -19.60 14.38
CA ALA A 306 -28.02 -19.16 14.93
C ALA A 306 -27.04 -18.89 13.79
N TRP A 307 -26.72 -17.63 13.53
CA TRP A 307 -25.65 -17.23 12.60
C TRP A 307 -24.33 -17.07 13.36
N ILE A 308 -23.20 -17.42 12.73
CA ILE A 308 -21.85 -17.40 13.35
C ILE A 308 -20.84 -16.53 12.61
N GLY A 309 -21.24 -15.95 11.48
CA GLY A 309 -20.44 -15.06 10.65
C GLY A 309 -21.03 -14.94 9.25
N ASN A 310 -20.33 -14.22 8.38
CA ASN A 310 -20.61 -14.09 6.96
C ASN A 310 -19.36 -14.48 6.16
N GLU A 311 -19.55 -14.83 4.89
CA GLU A 311 -18.47 -15.01 3.92
C GLU A 311 -18.73 -14.16 2.67
N GLY A 312 -17.65 -13.69 2.05
CA GLY A 312 -17.70 -12.95 0.79
C GLY A 312 -16.47 -13.22 -0.08
N THR A 313 -16.68 -13.36 -1.38
CA THR A 313 -15.60 -13.62 -2.35
C THR A 313 -14.69 -12.39 -2.45
N ARG A 314 -13.38 -12.60 -2.36
CA ARG A 314 -12.39 -11.53 -2.41
C ARG A 314 -12.36 -10.91 -3.80
N VAL A 315 -12.43 -9.58 -3.86
CA VAL A 315 -12.38 -8.83 -5.13
C VAL A 315 -11.06 -9.07 -5.90
N SER A 316 -9.96 -9.44 -5.22
CA SER A 316 -8.74 -9.87 -5.91
C SER A 316 -8.96 -11.11 -6.77
N SER A 317 -9.63 -12.13 -6.23
CA SER A 317 -9.84 -13.42 -6.91
C SER A 317 -10.80 -13.29 -8.10
N ILE A 318 -11.84 -12.46 -7.98
CA ILE A 318 -12.72 -12.09 -9.10
C ILE A 318 -11.90 -11.45 -10.23
N LEU A 319 -10.96 -10.55 -9.90
CA LEU A 319 -10.08 -9.92 -10.89
C LEU A 319 -9.01 -10.87 -11.44
N ASP A 320 -8.49 -11.81 -10.64
CA ASP A 320 -7.57 -12.87 -11.08
C ASP A 320 -8.26 -13.89 -12.01
N PHE A 321 -9.57 -14.14 -11.82
CA PHE A 321 -10.39 -14.89 -12.77
C PHE A 321 -10.58 -14.11 -14.07
N LEU A 322 -11.02 -12.85 -14.01
CA LEU A 322 -11.24 -12.00 -15.19
C LEU A 322 -9.96 -11.77 -16.01
N ALA A 323 -8.79 -11.76 -15.36
CA ALA A 323 -7.49 -11.70 -16.03
C ALA A 323 -7.14 -12.96 -16.84
N ARG A 324 -7.78 -14.09 -16.54
CA ARG A 324 -7.56 -15.41 -17.18
C ARG A 324 -8.70 -15.81 -18.14
N ALA A 325 -9.85 -15.14 -18.07
CA ALA A 325 -11.01 -15.42 -18.90
C ALA A 325 -10.74 -15.17 -20.40
N ASP A 326 -11.08 -16.14 -21.25
CA ASP A 326 -10.88 -16.02 -22.70
C ASP A 326 -12.07 -15.33 -23.37
N LEU A 327 -12.05 -14.00 -23.33
CA LEU A 327 -13.15 -13.15 -23.83
C LEU A 327 -12.87 -12.60 -25.24
N PRO A 328 -13.91 -12.36 -26.06
CA PRO A 328 -13.82 -11.54 -27.27
C PRO A 328 -13.21 -10.16 -26.98
N ARG A 329 -12.49 -9.59 -27.95
CA ARG A 329 -11.77 -8.31 -27.76
C ARG A 329 -12.67 -7.19 -27.25
N ALA A 330 -13.85 -7.00 -27.84
CA ALA A 330 -14.81 -5.96 -27.40
C ALA A 330 -15.25 -6.11 -25.93
N GLN A 331 -15.32 -7.35 -25.43
CA GLN A 331 -15.64 -7.61 -24.01
C GLN A 331 -14.42 -7.39 -23.10
N ARG A 332 -13.19 -7.63 -23.56
CA ARG A 332 -11.97 -7.19 -22.83
C ARG A 332 -11.83 -5.67 -22.80
N ASP A 333 -12.20 -4.99 -23.88
CA ASP A 333 -12.19 -3.53 -23.95
C ASP A 333 -13.16 -2.93 -22.89
N LEU A 334 -14.35 -3.53 -22.68
CA LEU A 334 -15.27 -3.15 -21.58
C LEU A 334 -14.67 -3.35 -20.17
N LEU A 335 -13.86 -4.39 -19.95
CA LEU A 335 -13.18 -4.61 -18.66
C LEU A 335 -12.15 -3.52 -18.32
N THR A 336 -11.64 -2.77 -19.30
CA THR A 336 -10.77 -1.61 -19.01
C THR A 336 -11.49 -0.51 -18.23
N GLY A 337 -12.83 -0.44 -18.33
CA GLY A 337 -13.67 0.49 -17.58
C GLY A 337 -13.67 0.27 -16.07
N LEU A 338 -13.23 -0.90 -15.58
CA LEU A 338 -12.99 -1.16 -14.14
C LEU A 338 -11.83 -0.30 -13.59
N GLY A 339 -11.00 0.27 -14.47
CA GLY A 339 -9.90 1.17 -14.16
C GLY A 339 -8.56 0.46 -13.94
N PRO A 340 -7.44 1.20 -13.92
CA PRO A 340 -6.10 0.63 -13.89
C PRO A 340 -5.78 -0.19 -12.62
N GLY A 341 -6.53 0.03 -11.53
CA GLY A 341 -6.40 -0.79 -10.31
C GLY A 341 -6.91 -2.24 -10.46
N ALA A 342 -7.64 -2.54 -11.53
CA ALA A 342 -8.08 -3.89 -11.87
C ALA A 342 -6.94 -4.75 -12.46
N GLY A 343 -5.97 -4.14 -13.16
CA GLY A 343 -4.83 -4.83 -13.77
C GLY A 343 -5.22 -5.85 -14.84
N LEU A 344 -6.12 -5.46 -15.75
CA LEU A 344 -6.69 -6.27 -16.84
C LEU A 344 -6.27 -5.78 -18.24
N ASP A 345 -5.29 -4.87 -18.31
CA ASP A 345 -4.82 -4.14 -19.49
C ASP A 345 -3.73 -4.86 -20.32
N GLY A 346 -3.44 -6.13 -20.01
CA GLY A 346 -2.94 -7.10 -21.00
C GLY A 346 -1.44 -7.12 -21.32
N ARG A 347 -0.53 -6.78 -20.38
CA ARG A 347 0.93 -6.71 -20.63
C ARG A 347 1.74 -7.81 -19.89
N PRO A 348 2.42 -8.75 -20.59
CA PRO A 348 3.16 -9.86 -19.97
C PRO A 348 4.69 -9.59 -19.76
N PRO A 349 5.38 -10.39 -18.91
CA PRO A 349 6.82 -10.25 -18.61
C PRO A 349 7.74 -11.08 -19.54
N GLY A 350 9.05 -10.78 -19.56
CA GLY A 350 10.06 -11.50 -20.37
C GLY A 350 11.46 -11.52 -19.75
N ARG A 351 12.28 -12.54 -20.09
CA ARG A 351 13.64 -12.79 -19.56
C ARG A 351 14.71 -12.87 -20.68
N THR A 352 15.98 -12.78 -20.25
CA THR A 352 17.24 -13.19 -20.92
C THR A 352 17.67 -12.51 -22.24
N GLY A 353 18.94 -12.06 -22.27
CA GLY A 353 19.79 -12.22 -23.46
C GLY A 353 20.58 -10.99 -23.96
N GLU A 354 21.90 -11.03 -23.73
CA GLU A 354 22.97 -10.34 -24.50
C GLU A 354 23.06 -8.80 -24.50
N PRO A 355 24.25 -8.21 -24.80
CA PRO A 355 24.76 -7.08 -24.02
C PRO A 355 24.39 -5.67 -24.50
N PHE A 356 24.48 -4.75 -23.54
CA PHE A 356 24.66 -3.31 -23.70
C PHE A 356 25.77 -2.96 -24.73
N TRP A 357 25.72 -1.85 -25.47
CA TRP A 357 25.04 -0.57 -25.19
C TRP A 357 24.22 0.00 -26.37
N GLU A 358 24.07 -0.73 -27.48
CA GLU A 358 23.63 -0.20 -28.78
C GLU A 358 22.10 -0.11 -29.00
N ARG A 359 21.28 -0.15 -27.95
CA ARG A 359 19.82 -0.01 -28.07
C ARG A 359 19.34 1.37 -27.65
N GLU A 360 18.75 2.11 -28.59
CA GLU A 360 17.79 3.16 -28.25
C GLU A 360 16.68 2.55 -27.37
N SER A 361 16.43 3.16 -26.21
CA SER A 361 15.61 2.55 -25.16
C SER A 361 14.12 2.81 -25.37
N LEU A 362 13.41 1.83 -25.92
CA LEU A 362 11.96 1.79 -25.82
C LEU A 362 11.54 1.65 -24.34
N PRO A 363 10.71 2.55 -23.78
CA PRO A 363 10.44 2.58 -22.35
C PRO A 363 9.62 1.36 -21.89
N ARG A 364 10.18 0.65 -20.89
CA ARG A 364 9.46 -0.37 -20.10
C ARG A 364 8.34 0.29 -19.27
N PRO A 365 7.24 -0.42 -18.97
CA PRO A 365 6.17 0.12 -18.13
C PRO A 365 6.68 0.37 -16.71
N GLY A 366 6.34 1.53 -16.17
CA GLY A 366 6.83 2.06 -14.90
C GLY A 366 6.90 3.59 -15.00
N ARG A 367 6.97 4.30 -13.88
CA ARG A 367 7.10 5.77 -13.96
C ARG A 367 8.52 6.12 -14.42
N SER A 368 8.63 7.05 -15.37
CA SER A 368 9.92 7.61 -15.78
C SER A 368 10.39 8.65 -14.75
N GLY A 369 11.67 9.02 -14.81
CA GLY A 369 12.12 10.26 -14.22
C GLY A 369 11.47 11.47 -14.90
N LEU A 370 11.72 12.64 -14.30
CA LEU A 370 11.30 13.93 -14.82
C LEU A 370 12.52 14.78 -15.15
N ARG A 371 12.58 15.27 -16.38
CA ARG A 371 13.61 16.21 -16.79
C ARG A 371 13.27 17.63 -16.32
N GLY A 372 14.30 18.41 -16.03
CA GLY A 372 14.18 19.85 -15.80
C GLY A 372 13.99 20.61 -17.11
N ASN A 373 13.40 21.80 -17.05
CA ASN A 373 13.17 22.66 -18.22
C ASN A 373 14.27 23.74 -18.45
N GLY A 374 15.47 23.55 -17.91
CA GLY A 374 16.61 24.46 -18.12
C GLY A 374 17.25 24.33 -19.51
N GLY A 375 17.94 25.38 -19.95
CA GLY A 375 18.74 25.40 -21.18
C GLY A 375 20.07 24.64 -21.03
N PRO A 376 20.78 24.35 -22.14
CA PRO A 376 21.99 23.51 -22.13
C PRO A 376 23.20 24.15 -21.40
N ASP A 377 23.18 25.48 -21.22
CA ASP A 377 24.19 26.25 -20.49
C ASP A 377 23.81 26.50 -19.01
N ASP A 378 22.61 26.09 -18.57
CA ASP A 378 22.15 26.28 -17.19
C ASP A 378 22.84 25.31 -16.21
N VAL A 379 22.99 25.73 -14.96
CA VAL A 379 23.33 24.80 -13.86
C VAL A 379 22.08 23.99 -13.49
N HIS A 380 22.10 22.69 -13.78
CA HIS A 380 20.97 21.79 -13.53
C HIS A 380 20.94 21.27 -12.09
N LEU A 381 19.84 21.47 -11.36
CA LEU A 381 19.60 20.79 -10.08
C LEU A 381 19.00 19.39 -10.33
N VAL A 382 19.64 18.34 -9.81
CA VAL A 382 19.16 16.95 -9.86
C VAL A 382 18.88 16.45 -8.44
N PHE A 383 17.71 15.85 -8.24
CA PHE A 383 17.34 15.13 -7.02
C PHE A 383 17.40 13.62 -7.24
N LEU A 384 18.24 12.90 -6.48
CA LEU A 384 18.36 11.44 -6.48
C LEU A 384 17.77 10.87 -5.18
N HIS A 385 16.59 10.27 -5.31
CA HIS A 385 15.81 9.78 -4.18
C HIS A 385 16.37 8.47 -3.57
N GLY A 386 15.94 8.13 -2.35
CA GLY A 386 16.25 6.85 -1.70
C GLY A 386 15.27 5.71 -2.03
N ARG A 387 15.38 4.61 -1.27
CA ARG A 387 14.37 3.53 -1.21
C ARG A 387 13.03 4.02 -0.63
N GLY A 388 11.96 3.21 -0.68
CA GLY A 388 10.65 3.61 -0.12
C GLY A 388 9.88 4.61 -0.99
N THR A 389 10.24 4.68 -2.27
CA THR A 389 9.73 5.64 -3.27
C THR A 389 8.89 4.97 -4.34
N GLU A 390 8.93 3.64 -4.43
CA GLU A 390 8.05 2.79 -5.23
C GLU A 390 6.57 3.16 -5.09
N GLY A 391 5.85 3.14 -6.22
CA GLY A 391 4.44 3.52 -6.26
C GLY A 391 4.14 5.00 -5.97
N GLN A 392 5.14 5.84 -5.66
CA GLN A 392 4.98 7.28 -5.48
C GLN A 392 5.07 8.03 -6.81
N ASN A 393 4.50 9.24 -6.88
CA ASN A 393 4.50 10.02 -8.12
C ASN A 393 5.75 10.92 -8.17
N PRO A 394 6.65 10.77 -9.17
CA PRO A 394 7.87 11.57 -9.28
C PRO A 394 7.63 13.08 -9.28
N ALA A 395 6.51 13.55 -9.84
CA ALA A 395 6.17 14.98 -9.83
C ALA A 395 5.80 15.48 -8.43
N ARG A 396 5.17 14.63 -7.60
CA ARG A 396 4.89 14.95 -6.19
C ARG A 396 6.14 14.89 -5.34
N LEU A 397 7.01 13.90 -5.53
CA LEU A 397 8.31 13.82 -4.85
C LEU A 397 9.19 15.03 -5.18
N ARG A 398 9.36 15.33 -6.48
CA ARG A 398 10.06 16.53 -6.95
C ARG A 398 9.50 17.80 -6.31
N ALA A 399 8.17 17.99 -6.33
CA ALA A 399 7.54 19.17 -5.72
C ALA A 399 7.72 19.23 -4.19
N ALA A 400 7.63 18.11 -3.48
CA ALA A 400 7.81 18.04 -2.02
C ALA A 400 9.25 18.40 -1.61
N TRP A 401 10.23 17.80 -2.27
CA TRP A 401 11.65 18.11 -2.06
C TRP A 401 11.98 19.55 -2.45
N THR A 402 11.45 20.07 -3.57
CA THR A 402 11.67 21.48 -3.95
C THR A 402 11.01 22.42 -2.94
N ALA A 403 9.83 22.09 -2.39
CA ALA A 403 9.21 22.88 -1.33
C ALA A 403 9.99 22.81 0.00
N ALA A 404 10.62 21.68 0.32
CA ALA A 404 11.49 21.55 1.48
C ALA A 404 12.78 22.38 1.30
N LEU A 405 13.46 22.24 0.16
CA LEU A 405 14.62 23.06 -0.21
C LEU A 405 14.27 24.55 -0.20
N ASN A 406 13.16 24.95 -0.82
CA ASN A 406 12.69 26.34 -0.81
C ASN A 406 12.39 26.85 0.61
N SER A 407 11.98 25.99 1.54
CA SER A 407 11.83 26.37 2.95
C SER A 407 13.18 26.72 3.58
N GLY A 408 14.23 25.92 3.32
CA GLY A 408 15.60 26.20 3.75
C GLY A 408 16.21 27.41 3.05
N LEU A 409 15.95 27.61 1.76
CA LEU A 409 16.41 28.76 0.98
C LEU A 409 15.80 30.07 1.49
N LEU A 410 14.48 30.11 1.73
CA LEU A 410 13.81 31.27 2.32
C LEU A 410 14.35 31.58 3.72
N ALA A 411 14.60 30.56 4.55
CA ALA A 411 15.21 30.72 5.87
C ALA A 411 16.71 31.14 5.80
N ALA A 412 17.38 30.91 4.67
CA ALA A 412 18.72 31.41 4.37
C ALA A 412 18.74 32.77 3.64
N GLY A 413 17.57 33.37 3.36
CA GLY A 413 17.47 34.62 2.58
C GLY A 413 17.86 34.48 1.09
N ARG A 414 17.83 33.27 0.54
CA ARG A 414 18.21 32.95 -0.85
C ARG A 414 16.98 32.88 -1.78
N PRO A 415 17.15 33.11 -3.10
CA PRO A 415 16.09 32.89 -4.09
C PRO A 415 15.56 31.45 -4.08
N THR A 416 14.30 31.26 -4.48
CA THR A 416 13.65 29.93 -4.53
C THR A 416 13.75 29.31 -5.93
N VAL A 417 13.81 27.97 -5.99
CA VAL A 417 13.91 27.19 -7.22
C VAL A 417 12.52 26.72 -7.67
N SER A 418 12.26 26.73 -8.98
CA SER A 418 11.03 26.17 -9.55
C SER A 418 11.10 24.65 -9.62
N ALA A 419 10.06 23.95 -9.15
CA ALA A 419 9.99 22.49 -9.27
C ALA A 419 9.99 21.99 -10.73
N ALA A 420 9.78 22.86 -11.72
CA ALA A 420 9.86 22.52 -13.14
C ALA A 420 11.29 22.43 -13.69
N SER A 421 12.24 23.21 -13.14
CA SER A 421 13.65 23.21 -13.59
C SER A 421 14.50 22.12 -12.93
N VAL A 422 14.01 21.53 -11.84
CA VAL A 422 14.67 20.41 -11.17
C VAL A 422 14.50 19.11 -11.97
N TRP A 423 15.59 18.39 -12.16
CA TRP A 423 15.60 17.03 -12.68
C TRP A 423 15.38 16.03 -11.54
N PHE A 424 14.58 14.99 -11.79
CA PHE A 424 14.25 13.95 -10.82
C PHE A 424 14.26 12.58 -11.52
N PRO A 425 15.44 11.97 -11.75
CA PRO A 425 15.55 10.58 -12.19
C PRO A 425 14.82 9.67 -11.21
N TYR A 426 14.01 8.74 -11.71
CA TYR A 426 13.17 7.91 -10.86
C TYR A 426 13.39 6.41 -11.11
N TYR A 427 13.86 5.74 -10.06
CA TYR A 427 14.18 4.32 -10.05
C TYR A 427 13.43 3.54 -8.96
N GLY A 428 12.55 4.18 -8.18
CA GLY A 428 11.85 3.55 -7.04
C GLY A 428 11.06 2.30 -7.41
N ASP A 429 10.18 2.40 -8.42
CA ASP A 429 9.42 1.26 -8.95
C ASP A 429 10.34 0.09 -9.36
N LEU A 430 11.49 0.41 -10.00
CA LEU A 430 12.43 -0.57 -10.55
C LEU A 430 13.27 -1.24 -9.46
N LEU A 431 13.71 -0.49 -8.44
CA LEU A 431 14.38 -1.07 -7.28
C LEU A 431 13.45 -2.07 -6.59
N ALA A 432 12.20 -1.68 -6.32
CA ALA A 432 11.25 -2.55 -5.65
C ALA A 432 10.84 -3.77 -6.50
N GLU A 433 10.80 -3.66 -7.83
CA GLU A 433 10.63 -4.80 -8.75
C GLU A 433 11.80 -5.79 -8.63
N LEU A 434 13.04 -5.28 -8.54
CA LEU A 434 14.26 -6.09 -8.53
C LEU A 434 14.59 -6.67 -7.15
N THR A 435 14.31 -5.96 -6.06
CA THR A 435 14.51 -6.44 -4.67
C THR A 435 13.28 -7.17 -4.10
N ALA A 436 12.28 -7.49 -4.93
CA ALA A 436 11.12 -8.30 -4.60
C ALA A 436 11.50 -9.80 -4.43
N SER A 437 12.21 -10.11 -3.35
CA SER A 437 12.72 -11.44 -3.09
C SER A 437 11.65 -12.43 -2.62
N THR A 438 11.72 -13.67 -3.12
CA THR A 438 10.93 -14.80 -2.60
C THR A 438 11.53 -15.30 -1.28
N ALA A 439 11.22 -14.61 -0.17
CA ALA A 439 11.72 -14.94 1.15
C ALA A 439 11.19 -16.29 1.67
N THR A 440 12.06 -17.07 2.31
CA THR A 440 11.77 -18.47 2.71
C THR A 440 10.89 -18.54 3.96
N THR A 441 9.76 -19.24 3.86
CA THR A 441 8.57 -19.10 4.73
C THR A 441 8.66 -19.76 6.11
N ARG A 442 9.70 -19.47 6.92
CA ARG A 442 9.86 -20.06 8.27
C ARG A 442 10.36 -19.16 9.41
N SER A 443 10.83 -17.93 9.17
CA SER A 443 11.25 -17.06 10.28
C SER A 443 10.07 -16.35 10.97
N VAL A 444 10.24 -16.07 12.26
CA VAL A 444 9.34 -15.24 13.09
C VAL A 444 9.91 -13.82 13.29
N GLU A 445 11.23 -13.66 13.23
CA GLU A 445 11.93 -12.41 13.56
C GLU A 445 12.12 -11.51 12.32
N PRO A 446 11.78 -10.20 12.38
CA PRO A 446 11.94 -9.25 11.28
C PRO A 446 13.29 -9.28 10.58
N ALA A 447 14.39 -9.32 11.34
CA ALA A 447 15.74 -9.34 10.79
C ALA A 447 16.02 -10.53 9.88
N GLU A 448 15.49 -11.71 10.23
CA GLU A 448 15.68 -12.96 9.49
C GLU A 448 14.65 -13.12 8.36
N ALA A 449 13.44 -12.60 8.54
CA ALA A 449 12.37 -12.66 7.53
C ALA A 449 12.59 -11.69 6.36
N LEU A 450 13.31 -10.59 6.59
CA LEU A 450 13.65 -9.58 5.58
C LEU A 450 15.07 -9.73 5.01
N ALA A 451 15.85 -10.69 5.51
CA ALA A 451 17.17 -11.02 4.97
C ALA A 451 17.06 -11.44 3.49
N PRO A 452 17.98 -11.01 2.61
CA PRO A 452 18.04 -11.51 1.23
C PRO A 452 18.15 -13.04 1.15
N PRO A 453 17.55 -13.70 0.14
CA PRO A 453 17.67 -15.14 -0.06
C PRO A 453 18.94 -15.55 -0.82
N LEU A 454 19.59 -14.62 -1.52
CA LEU A 454 20.89 -14.83 -2.17
C LEU A 454 22.00 -14.74 -1.13
N GLU A 455 22.94 -15.68 -1.15
CA GLU A 455 23.94 -15.88 -0.10
C GLU A 455 24.86 -14.66 0.06
N GLU A 456 25.42 -14.13 -1.04
CA GLU A 456 26.29 -12.94 -1.01
C GLU A 456 25.57 -11.69 -0.46
N SER A 457 24.33 -11.48 -0.92
CA SER A 457 23.45 -10.40 -0.48
C SER A 457 23.09 -10.57 0.99
N ARG A 458 22.88 -11.81 1.45
CA ARG A 458 22.61 -12.12 2.85
C ARG A 458 23.84 -11.87 3.73
N THR A 459 25.02 -12.35 3.37
CA THR A 459 26.26 -12.08 4.12
C THR A 459 26.51 -10.57 4.22
N LEU A 460 26.24 -9.81 3.16
CA LEU A 460 26.35 -8.35 3.19
C LEU A 460 25.31 -7.71 4.14
N TYR A 461 24.07 -8.18 4.13
CA TYR A 461 23.01 -7.73 5.04
C TYR A 461 23.34 -7.99 6.51
N GLU A 462 23.83 -9.19 6.83
CA GLU A 462 24.29 -9.56 8.17
C GLU A 462 25.48 -8.71 8.61
N THR A 463 26.41 -8.39 7.69
CA THR A 463 27.54 -7.48 7.95
C THR A 463 27.07 -6.04 8.22
N LEU A 464 26.06 -5.56 7.49
CA LEU A 464 25.49 -4.22 7.72
C LEU A 464 24.83 -4.11 9.09
N LEU A 465 24.09 -5.14 9.53
CA LEU A 465 23.51 -5.19 10.88
C LEU A 465 24.60 -5.18 11.96
N GLU A 466 25.63 -6.03 11.86
CA GLU A 466 26.73 -6.06 12.82
C GLU A 466 27.45 -4.71 12.90
N GLN A 467 27.85 -4.13 11.76
CA GLN A 467 28.59 -2.88 11.71
C GLN A 467 27.75 -1.70 12.22
N ALA A 468 26.47 -1.62 11.85
CA ALA A 468 25.59 -0.56 12.32
C ALA A 468 25.29 -0.68 13.82
N ALA A 469 25.09 -1.89 14.34
CA ALA A 469 24.91 -2.10 15.78
C ALA A 469 26.18 -1.72 16.57
N LEU A 470 27.36 -2.14 16.09
CA LEU A 470 28.66 -1.76 16.68
C LEU A 470 28.89 -0.25 16.65
N ARG A 471 28.66 0.43 15.52
CA ARG A 471 28.82 1.90 15.40
C ARG A 471 27.73 2.68 16.13
N ALA A 472 26.54 2.11 16.32
CA ALA A 472 25.55 2.60 17.28
C ALA A 472 25.94 2.33 18.75
N GLY A 473 27.09 1.69 19.02
CA GLY A 473 27.67 1.48 20.34
C GLY A 473 27.22 0.20 21.04
N MET A 474 26.98 -0.88 20.31
CA MET A 474 26.76 -2.23 20.87
C MET A 474 28.07 -2.79 21.45
N PRO A 475 28.09 -3.25 22.72
CA PRO A 475 29.23 -3.97 23.27
C PRO A 475 29.51 -5.25 22.46
N ARG A 476 30.79 -5.50 22.12
CA ARG A 476 31.22 -6.66 21.33
C ARG A 476 30.90 -7.99 22.03
N GLU A 477 30.79 -7.96 23.34
CA GLU A 477 30.46 -9.07 24.23
C GLU A 477 29.01 -9.56 24.09
N LEU A 478 28.14 -8.76 23.46
CA LEU A 478 26.76 -9.12 23.13
C LEU A 478 26.61 -9.74 21.72
N LEU A 479 27.64 -9.63 20.87
CA LEU A 479 27.68 -10.33 19.59
C LEU A 479 27.96 -11.83 19.80
N GLY A 480 27.46 -12.67 18.90
CA GLY A 480 27.86 -14.09 18.79
C GLY A 480 27.42 -15.05 19.91
N ARG A 481 27.08 -14.60 21.13
CA ARG A 481 26.63 -15.51 22.19
C ARG A 481 25.24 -16.10 21.92
N GLY A 482 25.23 -17.36 21.52
CA GLY A 482 24.07 -18.26 21.46
C GLY A 482 24.57 -19.69 21.60
N GLY A 483 24.26 -20.34 22.72
CA GLY A 483 24.84 -21.63 23.13
C GLY A 483 25.41 -21.57 24.55
N ASP A 484 24.87 -22.44 25.41
CA ASP A 484 25.40 -23.00 26.65
C ASP A 484 26.16 -22.10 27.65
N GLN A 485 25.45 -21.68 28.71
CA GLN A 485 25.86 -22.00 30.09
C GLN A 485 24.73 -21.75 31.12
N GLU A 486 24.61 -22.63 32.11
CA GLU A 486 23.73 -22.47 33.26
C GLU A 486 24.32 -21.47 34.28
N GLY A 487 23.48 -20.64 34.91
CA GLY A 487 23.93 -19.71 35.96
C GLY A 487 22.89 -18.64 36.30
N GLY A 488 22.07 -18.90 37.32
CA GLY A 488 20.94 -18.02 37.67
C GLY A 488 21.33 -16.75 38.42
N SER A 489 20.67 -15.62 38.09
CA SER A 489 20.60 -14.43 38.95
C SER A 489 19.29 -13.66 38.70
N PHE A 490 18.89 -12.85 39.68
CA PHE A 490 17.52 -12.32 39.88
C PHE A 490 17.11 -11.16 38.93
N LEU A 491 17.65 -11.12 37.70
CA LEU A 491 17.37 -10.06 36.71
C LEU A 491 17.08 -10.58 35.28
N GLY A 492 16.89 -11.90 35.11
CA GLY A 492 16.74 -12.54 33.79
C GLY A 492 15.32 -13.01 33.48
N LEU A 493 14.38 -12.08 33.22
CA LEU A 493 13.00 -12.41 32.82
C LEU A 493 12.66 -11.98 31.37
N LEU A 494 13.67 -11.90 30.49
CA LEU A 494 13.50 -11.70 29.05
C LEU A 494 14.06 -12.93 28.30
N SER A 495 13.43 -13.26 27.17
CA SER A 495 13.57 -14.56 26.49
C SER A 495 15.02 -14.88 26.06
N PRO A 496 15.55 -16.08 26.34
CA PRO A 496 16.84 -16.56 25.81
C PRO A 496 16.88 -16.82 24.29
N LEU A 497 15.86 -16.38 23.54
CA LEU A 497 15.48 -16.99 22.26
C LEU A 497 15.33 -15.96 21.10
N VAL A 498 16.10 -14.87 21.15
CA VAL A 498 16.16 -13.85 20.08
C VAL A 498 17.34 -14.18 19.14
N SER A 499 17.12 -14.15 17.82
CA SER A 499 18.19 -14.46 16.85
C SER A 499 19.34 -13.44 16.90
N ARG A 500 20.50 -13.80 16.34
CA ARG A 500 21.67 -12.90 16.27
C ARG A 500 21.28 -11.58 15.60
N LEU A 501 20.78 -11.66 14.37
CA LEU A 501 20.45 -10.51 13.54
C LEU A 501 19.34 -9.66 14.18
N GLN A 502 18.39 -10.30 14.86
CA GLN A 502 17.31 -9.60 15.54
C GLN A 502 17.82 -8.79 16.74
N ARG A 503 18.79 -9.29 17.52
CA ARG A 503 19.40 -8.51 18.61
C ARG A 503 20.15 -7.28 18.08
N GLU A 504 20.89 -7.44 16.97
CA GLU A 504 21.60 -6.35 16.30
C GLU A 504 20.61 -5.31 15.76
N LEU A 505 19.52 -5.76 15.12
CA LEU A 505 18.44 -4.91 14.59
C LEU A 505 17.71 -4.12 15.70
N SER A 506 17.25 -4.79 16.75
CA SER A 506 16.58 -4.14 17.89
C SER A 506 17.47 -3.11 18.59
N TRP A 507 18.80 -3.31 18.60
CA TRP A 507 19.75 -2.36 19.16
C TRP A 507 19.85 -1.07 18.32
N ILE A 508 19.85 -1.20 16.99
CA ILE A 508 19.84 -0.06 16.06
C ILE A 508 18.51 0.71 16.16
N ALA A 509 17.38 0.00 16.20
CA ALA A 509 16.05 0.59 16.37
C ALA A 509 15.94 1.38 17.68
N ALA A 510 16.35 0.78 18.81
CA ALA A 510 16.30 1.41 20.13
C ALA A 510 17.17 2.67 20.28
N ARG A 511 18.14 2.91 19.39
CA ARG A 511 19.03 4.09 19.41
C ARG A 511 18.73 5.14 18.34
N SER A 512 17.99 4.79 17.29
CA SER A 512 17.55 5.70 16.23
C SER A 512 16.09 6.14 16.35
N GLY A 513 15.24 5.35 17.02
CA GLY A 513 13.80 5.55 17.00
C GLY A 513 13.13 5.19 15.66
N LEU A 514 13.87 4.59 14.72
CA LEU A 514 13.31 3.97 13.53
C LEU A 514 12.80 2.56 13.83
N ASP A 515 11.79 2.14 13.07
CA ASP A 515 11.21 0.81 13.15
C ASP A 515 12.19 -0.27 12.64
N GLU A 516 12.18 -1.43 13.28
CA GLU A 516 13.04 -2.57 12.95
C GLU A 516 12.84 -3.04 11.50
N ALA A 517 11.60 -3.15 11.03
CA ALA A 517 11.32 -3.58 9.66
C ALA A 517 11.80 -2.53 8.64
N LEU A 518 11.79 -1.23 8.99
CA LEU A 518 12.32 -0.17 8.14
C LEU A 518 13.86 -0.22 8.03
N ILE A 519 14.57 -0.47 9.14
CA ILE A 519 16.02 -0.66 9.14
C ILE A 519 16.40 -1.92 8.35
N ALA A 520 15.69 -3.03 8.57
CA ALA A 520 15.90 -4.27 7.82
C ALA A 520 15.62 -4.10 6.32
N LEU A 521 14.53 -3.42 5.93
CA LEU A 521 14.23 -3.09 4.53
C LEU A 521 15.27 -2.14 3.91
N LEU A 522 15.84 -1.21 4.69
CA LEU A 522 16.95 -0.38 4.22
C LEU A 522 18.18 -1.22 3.93
N PHE A 523 18.59 -2.08 4.87
CA PHE A 523 19.80 -2.89 4.71
C PHE A 523 19.63 -3.97 3.65
N ARG A 524 18.44 -4.55 3.48
CA ARG A 524 18.11 -5.50 2.40
C ARG A 524 18.34 -4.88 1.02
N ASP A 525 17.77 -3.71 0.77
CA ASP A 525 17.88 -3.05 -0.54
C ASP A 525 19.28 -2.48 -0.81
N LEU A 526 19.98 -2.04 0.25
CA LEU A 526 21.41 -1.72 0.19
C LEU A 526 22.22 -2.96 -0.22
N SER A 527 21.99 -4.10 0.42
CA SER A 527 22.69 -5.35 0.11
C SER A 527 22.43 -5.82 -1.31
N ALA A 528 21.18 -5.81 -1.77
CA ALA A 528 20.83 -6.18 -3.14
C ALA A 528 21.57 -5.30 -4.16
N TYR A 529 21.46 -3.97 -4.05
CA TYR A 529 22.17 -3.04 -4.94
C TYR A 529 23.72 -3.20 -4.88
N LEU A 530 24.28 -3.48 -3.70
CA LEU A 530 25.73 -3.58 -3.52
C LEU A 530 26.33 -4.96 -3.88
N SER A 531 25.53 -6.03 -3.87
CA SER A 531 26.01 -7.40 -4.19
C SER A 531 25.57 -7.89 -5.58
N GLU A 532 24.37 -7.55 -6.04
CA GLU A 532 23.78 -8.08 -7.27
C GLU A 532 24.10 -7.16 -8.47
N PRO A 533 24.95 -7.57 -9.44
CA PRO A 533 25.37 -6.68 -10.53
C PRO A 533 24.22 -6.24 -11.44
N ASP A 534 23.23 -7.11 -11.66
CA ASP A 534 22.04 -6.83 -12.47
C ASP A 534 21.16 -5.76 -11.82
N VAL A 535 20.95 -5.83 -10.49
CA VAL A 535 20.20 -4.83 -9.73
C VAL A 535 20.93 -3.49 -9.78
N ARG A 536 22.25 -3.51 -9.58
CA ARG A 536 23.08 -2.31 -9.62
C ARG A 536 23.04 -1.64 -10.99
N SER A 537 23.22 -2.41 -12.07
CA SER A 537 23.16 -1.89 -13.44
C SER A 537 21.79 -1.29 -13.71
N ALA A 538 20.71 -2.07 -13.58
CA ALA A 538 19.37 -1.61 -13.95
C ALA A 538 18.95 -0.30 -13.23
N VAL A 539 19.36 -0.12 -11.97
CA VAL A 539 19.17 1.14 -11.22
C VAL A 539 20.02 2.29 -11.80
N LEU A 540 21.32 2.08 -12.03
CA LEU A 540 22.20 3.09 -12.63
C LEU A 540 21.74 3.48 -14.04
N ASP A 541 21.30 2.50 -14.84
CA ASP A 541 20.85 2.65 -16.22
C ASP A 541 19.55 3.45 -16.29
N ARG A 542 18.62 3.18 -15.36
CA ARG A 542 17.40 3.98 -15.18
C ARG A 542 17.71 5.41 -14.79
N VAL A 543 18.64 5.62 -13.86
CA VAL A 543 19.02 6.98 -13.45
C VAL A 543 19.72 7.72 -14.59
N ALA A 544 20.67 7.08 -15.27
CA ALA A 544 21.42 7.67 -16.38
C ALA A 544 20.54 8.06 -17.58
N ALA A 545 19.47 7.31 -17.87
CA ALA A 545 18.50 7.64 -18.91
C ALA A 545 17.78 8.98 -18.66
N ASP A 546 17.61 9.37 -17.39
CA ASP A 546 16.96 10.61 -16.97
C ASP A 546 17.92 11.61 -16.31
N PHE A 547 19.24 11.40 -16.37
CA PHE A 547 20.25 12.31 -15.85
C PHE A 547 20.71 13.32 -16.94
N PRO A 548 21.10 14.57 -16.57
CA PRO A 548 21.66 15.51 -17.54
C PRO A 548 22.91 14.95 -18.24
N GLN A 549 23.01 15.19 -19.54
CA GLN A 549 24.02 14.52 -20.40
C GLN A 549 25.25 15.37 -20.72
N HIS A 550 25.22 16.65 -20.35
CA HIS A 550 26.28 17.64 -20.52
C HIS A 550 26.06 18.79 -19.51
N GLY A 551 27.03 19.69 -19.37
CA GLY A 551 26.89 20.93 -18.60
C GLY A 551 27.26 20.79 -17.12
N GLN A 552 26.77 21.72 -16.31
CA GLN A 552 27.01 21.75 -14.86
C GLN A 552 25.80 21.21 -14.09
N VAL A 553 26.05 20.33 -13.12
CA VAL A 553 24.98 19.64 -12.38
C VAL A 553 25.20 19.73 -10.88
N VAL A 554 24.22 20.27 -10.14
CA VAL A 554 24.15 20.11 -8.67
C VAL A 554 23.37 18.85 -8.38
N VAL A 555 23.97 17.90 -7.67
CA VAL A 555 23.31 16.63 -7.30
C VAL A 555 22.95 16.67 -5.82
N VAL A 556 21.68 16.45 -5.50
CA VAL A 556 21.18 16.28 -4.12
C VAL A 556 20.63 14.87 -3.98
N ALA A 557 21.28 14.04 -3.16
CA ALA A 557 21.03 12.61 -3.07
C ALA A 557 20.66 12.17 -1.64
N HIS A 558 19.72 11.23 -1.50
CA HIS A 558 19.21 10.75 -0.21
C HIS A 558 19.35 9.24 -0.03
N SER A 559 19.73 8.78 1.17
CA SER A 559 19.71 7.35 1.53
C SER A 559 20.48 6.49 0.52
N LEU A 560 19.94 5.36 0.07
CA LEU A 560 20.50 4.56 -1.05
C LEU A 560 20.87 5.41 -2.28
N GLY A 561 20.14 6.49 -2.57
CA GLY A 561 20.42 7.40 -3.67
C GLY A 561 21.80 8.07 -3.58
N THR A 562 22.42 8.18 -2.39
CA THR A 562 23.80 8.70 -2.25
C THR A 562 24.84 7.73 -2.79
N ILE A 563 24.61 6.42 -2.65
CA ILE A 563 25.44 5.37 -3.26
C ILE A 563 25.25 5.39 -4.78
N VAL A 564 23.99 5.42 -5.24
CA VAL A 564 23.67 5.52 -6.68
C VAL A 564 24.31 6.77 -7.29
N ALA A 565 24.35 7.89 -6.57
CA ALA A 565 25.05 9.10 -7.00
C ALA A 565 26.56 8.88 -7.14
N VAL A 566 27.25 8.33 -6.14
CA VAL A 566 28.70 8.07 -6.21
C VAL A 566 29.03 7.08 -7.35
N ASP A 567 28.27 6.00 -7.45
CA ASP A 567 28.42 4.96 -8.49
C ASP A 567 28.17 5.52 -9.90
N LEU A 568 27.16 6.38 -10.08
CA LEU A 568 26.88 7.05 -11.35
C LEU A 568 27.98 8.05 -11.71
N LEU A 569 28.39 8.90 -10.77
CA LEU A 569 29.37 9.96 -11.02
C LEU A 569 30.80 9.41 -11.20
N SER A 570 31.09 8.19 -10.72
CA SER A 570 32.33 7.47 -11.06
C SER A 570 32.37 6.97 -12.52
N ARG A 571 31.19 6.80 -13.16
CA ARG A 571 31.04 6.26 -14.53
C ARG A 571 30.50 7.25 -15.56
N ALA A 572 30.04 8.44 -15.16
CA ALA A 572 29.41 9.40 -16.06
C ALA A 572 30.33 9.89 -17.21
N ARG A 573 29.75 10.42 -18.28
CA ARG A 573 30.51 10.97 -19.43
C ARG A 573 31.42 12.14 -19.01
N PRO A 574 32.54 12.40 -19.73
CA PRO A 574 33.44 13.52 -19.40
C PRO A 574 32.74 14.89 -19.38
N ASP A 575 31.71 15.05 -20.21
CA ASP A 575 31.03 16.32 -20.53
C ASP A 575 30.13 16.87 -19.41
N VAL A 576 30.06 16.17 -18.26
CA VAL A 576 29.24 16.54 -17.09
C VAL A 576 30.13 16.88 -15.90
N ALA A 577 30.17 18.17 -15.56
CA ALA A 577 30.80 18.67 -14.34
C ALA A 577 29.77 18.69 -13.19
N VAL A 578 30.21 18.40 -11.96
CA VAL A 578 29.35 18.47 -10.77
C VAL A 578 29.94 19.49 -9.80
N PRO A 579 29.53 20.77 -9.82
CA PRO A 579 30.14 21.75 -8.92
C PRO A 579 29.83 21.48 -7.44
N LEU A 580 28.67 20.85 -7.15
CA LEU A 580 28.28 20.45 -5.81
C LEU A 580 27.53 19.10 -5.80
N LEU A 581 28.00 18.18 -4.97
CA LEU A 581 27.26 17.01 -4.49
C LEU A 581 26.76 17.28 -3.05
N VAL A 582 25.48 17.11 -2.79
CA VAL A 582 24.86 17.11 -1.47
C VAL A 582 24.37 15.70 -1.17
N THR A 583 24.87 15.07 -0.10
CA THR A 583 24.35 13.79 0.39
C THR A 583 23.59 14.00 1.69
N VAL A 584 22.36 13.49 1.79
CA VAL A 584 21.50 13.60 2.98
C VAL A 584 21.07 12.21 3.47
N GLY A 585 21.10 11.95 4.78
CA GLY A 585 20.70 10.64 5.33
C GLY A 585 21.55 9.46 4.80
N SER A 586 22.86 9.67 4.64
CA SER A 586 23.74 8.82 3.82
C SER A 586 24.36 7.61 4.53
N PRO A 587 24.17 6.37 4.04
CA PRO A 587 24.82 5.16 4.56
C PRO A 587 26.26 4.94 4.07
N LEU A 588 26.85 5.90 3.34
CA LEU A 588 28.24 5.85 2.86
C LEU A 588 29.30 5.78 3.98
N GLY A 589 28.91 5.93 5.25
CA GLY A 589 29.79 5.83 6.41
C GLY A 589 30.04 4.41 6.91
N LEU A 590 29.24 3.41 6.46
CA LEU A 590 29.41 2.00 6.82
C LEU A 590 30.46 1.33 5.93
N ASP A 591 31.33 0.52 6.53
CA ASP A 591 32.46 -0.11 5.81
C ASP A 591 31.97 -1.10 4.76
N ALA A 592 30.95 -1.90 5.11
CA ALA A 592 30.26 -2.79 4.20
C ALA A 592 29.67 -2.08 2.95
N VAL A 593 29.38 -0.77 3.04
CA VAL A 593 28.95 0.07 1.91
C VAL A 593 30.13 0.62 1.13
N HIS A 594 31.06 1.33 1.78
CA HIS A 594 32.13 2.05 1.07
C HIS A 594 33.20 1.12 0.48
N ASP A 595 33.43 -0.06 1.06
CA ASP A 595 34.24 -1.14 0.44
C ASP A 595 33.61 -1.70 -0.85
N ARG A 596 32.33 -1.40 -1.13
CA ARG A 596 31.54 -1.96 -2.25
C ARG A 596 30.99 -0.94 -3.24
N VAL A 597 31.28 0.36 -3.09
CA VAL A 597 31.03 1.32 -4.17
C VAL A 597 31.97 1.05 -5.37
N LEU A 598 31.58 1.52 -6.54
CA LEU A 598 32.38 1.37 -7.77
C LEU A 598 33.62 2.27 -7.79
N LEU A 599 33.63 3.34 -6.99
CA LEU A 599 34.76 4.26 -6.88
C LEU A 599 35.74 3.80 -5.80
N GLN A 600 36.72 3.00 -6.20
CA GLN A 600 37.77 2.49 -5.31
C GLN A 600 39.14 3.16 -5.55
N PRO A 601 39.97 3.37 -4.50
CA PRO A 601 39.55 3.44 -3.10
C PRO A 601 38.56 4.60 -2.88
N PRO A 602 37.77 4.61 -1.79
CA PRO A 602 36.74 5.62 -1.53
C PRO A 602 37.34 7.03 -1.51
N ARG A 603 36.73 7.94 -2.28
CA ARG A 603 37.12 9.35 -2.38
C ARG A 603 35.98 10.19 -2.95
N ARG A 604 36.03 11.52 -2.80
CA ARG A 604 35.24 12.45 -3.62
C ARG A 604 35.42 12.12 -5.11
N PRO A 605 34.34 11.85 -5.89
CA PRO A 605 34.47 11.54 -7.32
C PRO A 605 35.14 12.69 -8.08
N ASP A 606 36.00 12.37 -9.04
CA ASP A 606 36.98 13.33 -9.58
C ASP A 606 36.33 14.55 -10.27
N ARG A 607 35.07 14.44 -10.73
CA ARG A 607 34.23 15.51 -11.33
C ARG A 607 33.45 16.38 -10.33
N VAL A 608 33.40 15.98 -9.06
CA VAL A 608 32.61 16.62 -7.99
C VAL A 608 33.49 17.68 -7.36
N ALA A 609 33.29 18.96 -7.64
CA ALA A 609 34.18 20.02 -7.14
C ALA A 609 34.06 20.19 -5.61
N ALA A 610 32.84 20.36 -5.10
CA ALA A 610 32.53 20.39 -3.67
C ALA A 610 31.58 19.24 -3.28
N TRP A 611 31.71 18.73 -2.05
CA TRP A 611 30.78 17.74 -1.48
C TRP A 611 30.36 18.18 -0.07
N LEU A 612 29.06 18.35 0.14
CA LEU A 612 28.43 18.55 1.44
C LEU A 612 27.70 17.27 1.88
N ASN A 613 27.98 16.77 3.07
CA ASN A 613 27.26 15.65 3.68
C ASN A 613 26.45 16.14 4.88
N ALA A 614 25.12 16.00 4.83
CA ALA A 614 24.22 16.33 5.90
C ALA A 614 23.66 15.08 6.58
N TRP A 615 23.84 14.98 7.89
CA TRP A 615 23.48 13.80 8.67
C TRP A 615 22.83 14.18 10.00
N SER A 616 22.15 13.24 10.65
CA SER A 616 21.43 13.49 11.91
C SER A 616 21.70 12.34 12.87
N PRO A 617 22.11 12.58 14.13
CA PRO A 617 22.33 11.51 15.10
C PRO A 617 21.10 10.64 15.41
N ALA A 618 19.89 11.08 15.02
CA ALA A 618 18.66 10.32 15.11
C ALA A 618 18.38 9.42 13.88
N ASP A 619 19.13 9.56 12.78
CA ASP A 619 18.93 8.77 11.57
C ASP A 619 19.87 7.55 11.52
N ALA A 620 19.30 6.34 11.65
CA ALA A 620 20.06 5.09 11.56
C ALA A 620 20.82 4.93 10.23
N ALA A 621 20.29 5.49 9.13
CA ALA A 621 20.96 5.44 7.84
C ALA A 621 22.28 6.23 7.84
N THR A 622 22.51 7.13 8.80
CA THR A 622 23.75 7.90 8.93
C THR A 622 24.75 7.31 9.91
N ILE A 623 24.50 6.12 10.45
CA ILE A 623 25.44 5.44 11.35
C ILE A 623 26.79 5.27 10.63
N GLY A 624 27.84 5.87 11.21
CA GLY A 624 29.18 5.92 10.61
C GLY A 624 29.52 7.23 9.90
N CYS A 625 28.62 8.21 9.84
CA CYS A 625 28.99 9.61 9.60
C CYS A 625 29.80 10.18 10.80
N PRO A 626 30.63 11.24 10.62
CA PRO A 626 30.91 11.96 9.37
C PRO A 626 31.63 11.11 8.32
N LEU A 627 31.49 11.46 7.04
CA LEU A 627 32.08 10.74 5.90
C LEU A 627 33.55 11.10 5.65
N GLY A 628 33.96 12.33 5.97
CA GLY A 628 35.32 12.85 5.74
C GLY A 628 36.50 11.92 6.11
N PRO A 629 36.48 11.16 7.23
CA PRO A 629 37.55 10.22 7.58
C PRO A 629 37.78 9.07 6.58
N VAL A 630 36.77 8.72 5.79
CA VAL A 630 36.83 7.67 4.75
C VAL A 630 36.94 8.29 3.36
N TRP A 631 36.11 9.28 3.05
CA TRP A 631 35.93 9.84 1.71
C TRP A 631 36.91 10.97 1.36
N GLY A 632 37.80 11.31 2.30
CA GLY A 632 38.93 12.20 2.11
C GLY A 632 38.69 13.66 2.55
N PRO A 633 39.75 14.48 2.55
CA PRO A 633 39.66 15.89 2.92
C PRO A 633 38.84 16.69 1.89
N GLY A 634 38.07 17.66 2.38
CA GLY A 634 37.26 18.57 1.55
C GLY A 634 35.76 18.27 1.52
N LEU A 635 35.28 17.24 2.23
CA LEU A 635 33.85 17.11 2.54
C LEU A 635 33.44 18.15 3.60
N THR A 636 32.30 18.80 3.39
CA THR A 636 31.67 19.71 4.36
C THR A 636 30.59 18.95 5.13
N GLU A 637 30.80 18.71 6.42
CA GLU A 637 29.88 17.95 7.27
C GLU A 637 28.86 18.89 7.96
N VAL A 638 27.57 18.60 7.81
CA VAL A 638 26.47 19.38 8.43
C VAL A 638 25.64 18.46 9.32
N VAL A 639 25.70 18.69 10.64
CA VAL A 639 24.86 17.99 11.61
C VAL A 639 23.49 18.67 11.68
N THR A 640 22.43 17.89 11.54
CA THR A 640 21.04 18.36 11.43
C THR A 640 20.16 17.80 12.55
N ALA A 641 19.22 18.61 13.03
CA ALA A 641 18.30 18.28 14.11
C ALA A 641 16.93 17.86 13.55
N ASN A 642 16.89 16.77 12.77
CA ASN A 642 15.66 16.25 12.17
C ASN A 642 14.66 15.77 13.23
N SER A 643 13.37 15.86 12.92
CA SER A 643 12.32 15.40 13.84
C SER A 643 12.47 13.90 14.19
N PRO A 644 12.43 13.50 15.48
CA PRO A 644 12.46 12.09 15.88
C PRO A 644 11.29 11.25 15.34
N LYS A 645 10.25 11.88 14.76
CA LYS A 645 9.12 11.20 14.11
C LYS A 645 9.35 10.95 12.61
N ARG A 646 10.41 11.53 12.04
CA ARG A 646 10.79 11.50 10.60
C ARG A 646 12.32 11.65 10.41
N PRO A 647 13.19 11.00 11.21
CA PRO A 647 14.61 11.41 11.26
C PRO A 647 15.34 11.17 9.92
N HIS A 648 14.87 10.20 9.14
CA HIS A 648 15.40 9.86 7.81
C HIS A 648 14.71 10.59 6.64
N ASP A 649 13.70 11.45 6.85
CA ASP A 649 13.00 12.11 5.74
C ASP A 649 13.91 13.18 5.08
N ALA A 650 14.11 13.09 3.76
CA ALA A 650 14.91 14.04 2.99
C ALA A 650 14.42 15.49 3.17
N GLU A 651 13.11 15.69 3.30
CA GLU A 651 12.50 16.99 3.54
C GLU A 651 12.88 17.63 4.88
N GLU A 652 13.29 16.87 5.90
CA GLU A 652 13.80 17.43 7.18
C GLU A 652 15.22 18.00 6.99
N TYR A 653 16.06 17.34 6.18
CA TYR A 653 17.39 17.81 5.81
C TYR A 653 17.34 19.05 4.91
N LEU A 654 16.51 19.04 3.86
CA LEU A 654 16.45 20.13 2.87
C LEU A 654 15.84 21.42 3.44
N ARG A 655 15.13 21.34 4.56
CA ARG A 655 14.63 22.51 5.32
C ARG A 655 15.72 23.28 6.07
N GLN A 656 16.91 22.71 6.26
CA GLN A 656 17.97 23.33 7.03
C GLN A 656 18.71 24.39 6.18
N PRO A 657 18.83 25.65 6.64
CA PRO A 657 19.54 26.71 5.90
C PRO A 657 20.97 26.34 5.50
N GLN A 658 21.66 25.57 6.35
CA GLN A 658 23.04 25.09 6.13
C GLN A 658 23.17 24.09 4.98
N VAL A 659 22.10 23.35 4.67
CA VAL A 659 22.03 22.41 3.54
C VAL A 659 21.55 23.12 2.27
N ALA A 660 20.64 24.09 2.42
CA ALA A 660 20.01 24.80 1.32
C ALA A 660 20.90 25.89 0.70
N SER A 661 21.60 26.71 1.50
CA SER A 661 22.35 27.86 0.97
C SER A 661 23.44 27.49 -0.06
N PRO A 662 24.26 26.44 0.14
CA PRO A 662 25.26 26.02 -0.84
C PRO A 662 24.67 25.59 -2.19
N VAL A 663 23.44 25.07 -2.21
CA VAL A 663 22.73 24.75 -3.47
C VAL A 663 22.40 26.03 -4.25
N ALA A 664 21.91 27.08 -3.58
CA ALA A 664 21.64 28.37 -4.24
C ALA A 664 22.90 29.15 -4.61
N GLU A 665 24.00 29.02 -3.85
CA GLU A 665 25.28 29.65 -4.18
C GLU A 665 25.87 29.12 -5.49
N VAL A 666 25.61 27.85 -5.82
CA VAL A 666 26.03 27.24 -7.09
C VAL A 666 25.02 27.46 -8.24
N LEU A 667 23.72 27.56 -7.94
CA LEU A 667 22.70 27.87 -8.95
C LEU A 667 22.65 29.35 -9.35
N TYR A 668 23.12 30.26 -8.48
CA TYR A 668 23.05 31.72 -8.68
C TYR A 668 24.38 32.42 -8.35
N PRO A 669 25.50 32.07 -9.03
CA PRO A 669 26.85 32.49 -8.64
C PRO A 669 27.09 34.00 -8.67
N ASP A 670 26.43 34.72 -9.60
CA ASP A 670 26.64 36.18 -9.79
C ASP A 670 25.91 37.08 -8.77
N GLY A 671 25.14 36.53 -7.84
CA GLY A 671 24.53 37.30 -6.74
C GLY A 671 23.39 38.24 -7.16
N VAL A 672 22.28 37.67 -7.63
CA VAL A 672 21.07 38.42 -8.03
C VAL A 672 20.35 39.02 -6.81
N PRO A 673 19.87 40.29 -6.86
CA PRO A 673 19.51 41.06 -5.66
C PRO A 673 18.26 40.59 -4.91
N ALA A 674 18.11 41.10 -3.68
CA ALA A 674 16.99 40.84 -2.79
C ALA A 674 15.62 41.10 -3.47
N PRO A 675 14.59 40.28 -3.19
CA PRO A 675 13.32 40.35 -3.89
C PRO A 675 12.60 41.69 -3.67
N PRO A 676 12.12 42.37 -4.74
CA PRO A 676 11.42 43.64 -4.61
C PRO A 676 10.00 43.42 -4.07
N GLY A 677 9.83 43.40 -2.74
CA GLY A 677 8.51 43.19 -2.14
C GLY A 677 8.39 43.02 -0.62
N LEU A 678 9.39 43.37 0.19
CA LEU A 678 9.29 43.37 1.67
C LEU A 678 9.89 44.64 2.28
N ALA A 679 9.21 45.78 2.05
CA ALA A 679 9.58 47.09 2.57
C ALA A 679 8.34 47.99 2.81
N ALA A 680 7.40 47.50 3.61
CA ALA A 680 6.31 48.27 4.24
C ALA A 680 5.78 47.48 5.45
#